data_AF-A0A7M4G0L2-F1
#
_entry.id   AF-A0A7M4G0L2-F1
#
_cell.length_a   1.000
_cell.length_b   1.000
_cell.length_c   1.000
_cell.angle_alpha   90.00
_cell.angle_beta   90.00
_cell.angle_gamma   90.00
#
_symmetry.space_group_name_H-M   'P 1'
#
loop_
_entity.id
_entity.type
_entity.pdbx_description
1 polymer ?
#
loop_
_entity_poly.entity_id
_entity_poly.type
_entity_poly.pdbx_seq_one_letter_code
_entity_poly.pdbx_strand_id
1 'polypeptide(L)'
;AKKGIFNEGFAWALLFISLFLFCFLLSTENLLVLTVATKETEGFTRFKRSAQFFNYKIQVLGLDEEWHGEDDKAAAGGGQKVRLLKSALKQHADKEDLIILFTESYDVLFASGPAELLKKFKQAKSKVVFSAENFIYPDRRLEAKYPQVRDGKRFLGSGGFIGYAPNLNKLVEDWKGQDNDSDQLFYTNIFLDPEKRVRVRESCCFRHTWCNYIYLQLEEKVVLKFENSRVRARNLLYDTLPVMIHGNGPTKLQLNYLGNYIPRIWTFETGCTVCDEDGRSLTGYKDEELPFILIGIFIEQPTPFFSQFLKRLQTLHYPKKRTQLFIHNHEEHHRLQVDTFVKEHGKEYHAIKVIGPDEQLENAEARHLGMDLCRQDPSCEYYLSLDADVVLKNPETVRILIEQNKQVIAPLVSRHGKLWSNFWGALSPEGYYARSEDYVDIVQRRRVGIWNVPYISNIYLIKGKTLRSELDQGNLFQSSKLDADMAFCQNVRDRGVFMFLTNRHSFGHILSLENYETTHLHNDLWQIFSNPEDWEEKYIHENYTAALKGKLVEMPCPDVYWFPIFTDTACDELVEEMENFGQWSAGGNVDNRIQGGYENVPTIDIHMNQIRFEREWYKFLLEYIAPITEKLYPGYYTKTQFELAFVVRYRPDEQPSLVPHHDASTFTINIALNHVGIDYEGGGCRFLRYNCSVRAPRKGWTLMHPGRLTHYHEGLPTTKGTRYIAVSFLDP
;
A
#
# COMPACT_ATOMS: atom_id res chain seq x y z
N ALA A 1 -77.05 -16.39 4.01
CA ALA A 1 -75.69 -16.74 3.52
C ALA A 1 -74.63 -15.65 3.80
N LYS A 2 -74.53 -15.09 5.01
CA LYS A 2 -73.51 -14.07 5.36
C LYS A 2 -72.88 -14.22 6.76
N LYS A 3 -72.91 -15.43 7.34
CA LYS A 3 -72.21 -15.75 8.62
C LYS A 3 -71.20 -16.90 8.52
N GLY A 4 -71.10 -17.58 7.37
CA GLY A 4 -70.17 -18.70 7.17
C GLY A 4 -68.79 -18.34 6.59
N ILE A 5 -68.64 -17.16 5.98
CA ILE A 5 -67.44 -16.83 5.18
C ILE A 5 -66.35 -16.14 6.02
N PHE A 6 -66.71 -15.52 7.17
CA PHE A 6 -65.74 -14.82 8.02
C PHE A 6 -64.93 -15.74 8.95
N ASN A 7 -65.44 -16.93 9.28
CA ASN A 7 -64.75 -17.86 10.18
C ASN A 7 -63.71 -18.72 9.45
N GLU A 8 -63.92 -19.06 8.18
CA GLU A 8 -62.92 -19.78 7.39
C GLU A 8 -61.71 -18.89 7.06
N GLY A 9 -61.92 -17.63 6.67
CA GLY A 9 -60.82 -16.70 6.39
C GLY A 9 -59.91 -16.42 7.60
N PHE A 10 -60.48 -16.35 8.80
CA PHE A 10 -59.72 -16.15 10.04
C PHE A 10 -58.98 -17.41 10.48
N ALA A 11 -59.57 -18.59 10.28
CA ALA A 11 -58.90 -19.88 10.52
C ALA A 11 -57.76 -20.12 9.52
N TRP A 12 -57.94 -19.77 8.24
CA TRP A 12 -56.87 -19.83 7.23
C TRP A 12 -55.77 -18.81 7.47
N ALA A 13 -56.10 -17.59 7.94
CA ALA A 13 -55.10 -16.60 8.33
C ALA A 13 -54.32 -17.02 9.59
N LEU A 14 -54.97 -17.62 10.59
CA LEU A 14 -54.30 -18.18 11.77
C LEU A 14 -53.49 -19.43 11.44
N LEU A 15 -53.93 -20.28 10.50
CA LEU A 15 -53.11 -21.38 9.98
C LEU A 15 -51.93 -20.87 9.15
N PHE A 16 -52.10 -19.82 8.35
CA PHE A 16 -50.99 -19.20 7.62
C PHE A 16 -49.99 -18.53 8.54
N ILE A 17 -50.46 -17.80 9.56
CA ILE A 17 -49.61 -17.17 10.59
C ILE A 17 -48.96 -18.24 11.47
N SER A 18 -49.67 -19.31 11.82
CA SER A 18 -49.15 -20.48 12.53
C SER A 18 -48.10 -21.21 11.69
N LEU A 19 -48.34 -21.49 10.42
CA LEU A 19 -47.35 -22.07 9.50
C LEU A 19 -46.19 -21.12 9.23
N PHE A 20 -46.42 -19.79 9.17
CA PHE A 20 -45.36 -18.80 9.06
C PHE A 20 -44.48 -18.78 10.32
N LEU A 21 -45.08 -18.80 11.51
CA LEU A 21 -44.38 -18.86 12.79
C LEU A 21 -43.69 -20.22 13.01
N PHE A 22 -44.29 -21.34 12.57
CA PHE A 22 -43.68 -22.66 12.63
C PHE A 22 -42.50 -22.81 11.66
N CYS A 23 -42.52 -22.07 10.53
CA CYS A 23 -41.39 -22.01 9.61
C CYS A 23 -40.20 -21.20 10.14
N PHE A 24 -40.39 -20.36 11.15
CA PHE A 24 -39.38 -19.41 11.65
C PHE A 24 -38.72 -19.81 12.98
N LEU A 25 -39.17 -20.87 13.66
CA LEU A 25 -38.59 -21.33 14.92
C LEU A 25 -37.88 -22.68 14.74
N LEU A 26 -36.89 -22.74 13.86
CA LEU A 26 -35.83 -23.73 14.02
C LEU A 26 -35.03 -23.31 15.26
N SER A 27 -35.20 -24.02 16.39
CA SER A 27 -34.38 -23.77 17.57
C SER A 27 -32.90 -23.93 17.20
N THR A 28 -32.18 -22.81 17.16
CA THR A 28 -30.73 -22.76 16.96
C THR A 28 -29.98 -23.14 18.24
N GLU A 29 -30.69 -23.34 19.35
CA GLU A 29 -30.08 -23.71 20.64
C GLU A 29 -29.40 -25.08 20.60
N ASN A 30 -29.84 -25.94 19.67
CA ASN A 30 -29.34 -27.30 19.48
C ASN A 30 -28.19 -27.40 18.44
N LEU A 31 -27.49 -26.31 18.14
CA LEU A 31 -26.29 -26.33 17.30
C LEU A 31 -25.04 -25.99 18.12
N LEU A 32 -24.01 -26.83 18.02
CA LEU A 32 -22.68 -26.60 18.55
C LEU A 32 -21.64 -26.69 17.44
N VAL A 33 -20.72 -25.72 17.37
CA VAL A 33 -19.58 -25.76 16.46
C VAL A 33 -18.36 -26.24 17.24
N LEU A 34 -17.75 -27.33 16.79
CA LEU A 34 -16.47 -27.82 17.27
C LEU A 34 -15.39 -27.46 16.25
N THR A 35 -14.29 -26.90 16.74
CA THR A 35 -13.10 -26.64 15.91
C THR A 35 -11.85 -26.98 16.70
N VAL A 36 -10.75 -27.22 15.98
CA VAL A 36 -9.42 -27.35 16.57
C VAL A 36 -8.62 -26.08 16.25
N ALA A 37 -7.93 -25.56 17.26
CA ALA A 37 -6.94 -24.50 17.13
C ALA A 37 -5.97 -24.65 18.29
N THR A 38 -4.67 -24.73 17.98
CA THR A 38 -3.59 -24.82 18.99
C THR A 38 -3.07 -23.46 19.42
N LYS A 39 -3.26 -22.44 18.58
CA LYS A 39 -2.83 -21.05 18.83
C LYS A 39 -3.89 -20.07 18.35
N GLU A 40 -3.94 -18.89 18.95
CA GLU A 40 -4.76 -17.77 18.46
C GLU A 40 -4.09 -17.06 17.28
N THR A 41 -4.15 -17.68 16.10
CA THR A 41 -3.64 -17.10 14.84
C THR A 41 -4.57 -16.01 14.29
N GLU A 42 -4.09 -15.20 13.34
CA GLU A 42 -4.94 -14.20 12.65
C GLU A 42 -6.03 -14.88 11.81
N GLY A 43 -5.75 -16.06 11.24
CA GLY A 43 -6.74 -16.91 10.59
C GLY A 43 -7.84 -17.39 11.54
N PHE A 44 -7.45 -17.88 12.74
CA PHE A 44 -8.40 -18.24 13.79
C PHE A 44 -9.24 -17.06 14.27
N THR A 45 -8.62 -15.89 14.42
CA THR A 45 -9.31 -14.65 14.81
C THR A 45 -10.34 -14.24 13.76
N ARG A 46 -10.01 -14.34 12.47
CA ARG A 46 -10.97 -14.14 11.36
C ARG A 46 -12.16 -15.11 11.45
N PHE A 47 -11.89 -16.39 11.70
CA PHE A 47 -12.93 -17.40 11.88
C PHE A 47 -13.85 -17.06 13.05
N LYS A 48 -13.27 -16.80 14.24
CA LYS A 48 -13.99 -16.45 15.47
C LYS A 48 -14.86 -15.21 15.27
N ARG A 49 -14.34 -14.16 14.63
CA ARG A 49 -15.08 -12.93 14.30
C ARG A 49 -16.30 -13.24 13.43
N SER A 50 -16.12 -14.01 12.34
CA SER A 50 -17.24 -14.36 11.45
C SER A 50 -18.31 -15.21 12.14
N ALA A 51 -17.90 -16.10 13.04
CA ALA A 51 -18.81 -16.94 13.80
C ALA A 51 -19.60 -16.14 14.84
N GLN A 52 -18.93 -15.24 15.57
CA GLN A 52 -19.55 -14.32 16.52
C GLN A 52 -20.58 -13.41 15.85
N PHE A 53 -20.28 -12.89 14.65
CA PHE A 53 -21.21 -12.07 13.88
C PHE A 53 -22.57 -12.74 13.66
N PHE A 54 -22.58 -14.07 13.47
CA PHE A 54 -23.80 -14.86 13.27
C PHE A 54 -24.30 -15.55 14.55
N ASN A 55 -23.72 -15.28 15.71
CA ASN A 55 -24.05 -15.89 16.99
C ASN A 55 -23.89 -17.42 17.02
N TYR A 56 -22.86 -17.97 16.38
CA TYR A 56 -22.50 -19.38 16.54
C TYR A 56 -21.93 -19.66 17.92
N LYS A 57 -22.35 -20.78 18.54
CA LYS A 57 -21.73 -21.32 19.75
C LYS A 57 -20.54 -22.18 19.35
N ILE A 58 -19.32 -21.73 19.67
CA ILE A 58 -18.08 -22.44 19.33
C ILE A 58 -17.46 -23.03 20.60
N GLN A 59 -17.03 -24.28 20.53
CA GLN A 59 -16.10 -24.89 21.46
C GLN A 59 -14.80 -25.21 20.71
N VAL A 60 -13.71 -24.61 21.19
CA VAL A 60 -12.37 -24.76 20.64
C VAL A 60 -11.68 -25.90 21.38
N LEU A 61 -11.06 -26.81 20.63
CA LEU A 61 -10.35 -27.97 21.15
C LEU A 61 -8.85 -27.81 20.94
N GLY A 62 -8.06 -28.17 21.95
CA GLY A 62 -6.60 -28.19 21.88
C GLY A 62 -5.92 -26.82 21.93
N LEU A 63 -6.61 -25.76 22.39
CA LEU A 63 -5.97 -24.46 22.58
C LEU A 63 -4.83 -24.58 23.59
N ASP A 64 -3.68 -24.01 23.25
CA ASP A 64 -2.42 -24.11 24.01
C ASP A 64 -1.81 -25.52 24.10
N GLU A 65 -2.39 -26.53 23.42
CA GLU A 65 -1.71 -27.81 23.21
C GLU A 65 -0.69 -27.69 22.06
N GLU A 66 0.43 -28.42 22.18
CA GLU A 66 1.39 -28.54 21.10
C GLU A 66 0.79 -29.34 19.92
N TRP A 67 1.07 -28.89 18.70
CA TRP A 67 0.60 -29.56 17.49
C TRP A 67 1.54 -30.71 17.12
N HIS A 68 1.03 -31.94 17.21
CA HIS A 68 1.70 -33.17 16.78
C HIS A 68 1.00 -33.79 15.54
N GLY A 69 0.15 -33.01 14.88
CA GLY A 69 -0.69 -33.46 13.79
C GLY A 69 0.01 -33.58 12.44
N GLU A 70 1.27 -33.16 12.32
CA GLU A 70 2.07 -33.22 11.10
C GLU A 70 3.42 -33.90 11.39
N ASP A 71 3.96 -34.59 10.37
CA ASP A 71 5.29 -35.21 10.38
C ASP A 71 6.02 -34.72 9.13
N ASP A 72 7.25 -34.21 9.29
CA ASP A 72 8.11 -33.75 8.17
C ASP A 72 8.31 -34.80 7.08
N LYS A 73 8.05 -36.09 7.38
CA LYS A 73 8.19 -37.23 6.47
C LYS A 73 6.87 -37.72 5.85
N ALA A 74 5.72 -37.29 6.35
CA ALA A 74 4.41 -37.77 5.89
C ALA A 74 3.59 -36.64 5.25
N ALA A 75 3.20 -36.82 3.99
CA ALA A 75 2.47 -35.79 3.25
C ALA A 75 1.05 -35.51 3.79
N ALA A 76 0.49 -36.38 4.64
CA ALA A 76 -0.88 -36.30 5.14
C ALA A 76 -0.94 -36.56 6.66
N GLY A 77 -1.58 -35.68 7.42
CA GLY A 77 -1.69 -35.76 8.89
C GLY A 77 -3.06 -35.30 9.42
N GLY A 78 -3.11 -34.81 10.65
CA GLY A 78 -4.30 -34.23 11.28
C GLY A 78 -5.01 -35.13 12.29
N GLY A 79 -4.48 -36.33 12.57
CA GLY A 79 -5.05 -37.31 13.51
C GLY A 79 -5.29 -36.78 14.92
N GLN A 80 -4.47 -35.83 15.38
CA GLN A 80 -4.68 -35.09 16.64
C GLN A 80 -6.08 -34.47 16.71
N LYS A 81 -6.59 -33.95 15.58
CA LYS A 81 -7.95 -33.39 15.48
C LYS A 81 -8.99 -34.45 15.81
N VAL A 82 -8.82 -35.67 15.28
CA VAL A 82 -9.75 -36.79 15.49
C VAL A 82 -9.70 -37.26 16.95
N ARG A 83 -8.52 -37.34 17.56
CA ARG A 83 -8.36 -37.65 18.99
C ARG A 83 -9.09 -36.66 19.88
N LEU A 84 -8.86 -35.36 19.65
CA LEU A 84 -9.50 -34.27 20.40
C LEU A 84 -11.02 -34.30 20.22
N LEU A 85 -11.47 -34.46 18.97
CA LEU A 85 -12.89 -34.53 18.64
C LEU A 85 -13.58 -35.74 19.28
N LYS A 86 -12.93 -36.91 19.29
CA LYS A 86 -13.41 -38.11 19.98
C LYS A 86 -13.60 -37.87 21.48
N SER A 87 -12.68 -37.16 22.12
CA SER A 87 -12.82 -36.81 23.54
C SER A 87 -14.01 -35.88 23.77
N ALA A 88 -14.18 -34.86 22.93
CA ALA A 88 -15.27 -33.90 23.03
C ALA A 88 -16.65 -34.53 22.77
N LEU A 89 -16.78 -35.36 21.72
CA LEU A 89 -18.04 -35.97 21.32
C LEU A 89 -18.60 -36.95 22.36
N LYS A 90 -17.75 -37.59 23.18
CA LYS A 90 -18.19 -38.43 24.29
C LYS A 90 -19.08 -37.69 25.28
N GLN A 91 -18.85 -36.40 25.50
CA GLN A 91 -19.64 -35.56 26.41
C GLN A 91 -21.03 -35.23 25.86
N HIS A 92 -21.30 -35.59 24.61
CA HIS A 92 -22.52 -35.27 23.89
C HIS A 92 -23.20 -36.50 23.29
N ALA A 93 -22.69 -37.71 23.58
CA ALA A 93 -23.14 -38.96 22.98
C ALA A 93 -24.64 -39.24 23.23
N ASP A 94 -25.17 -38.83 24.38
CA ASP A 94 -26.57 -39.07 24.78
C ASP A 94 -27.54 -37.97 24.32
N LYS A 95 -27.05 -36.92 23.63
CA LYS A 95 -27.86 -35.77 23.20
C LYS A 95 -28.40 -35.98 21.77
N GLU A 96 -29.50 -36.72 21.65
CA GLU A 96 -30.11 -37.12 20.35
C GLU A 96 -30.46 -35.93 19.43
N ASP A 97 -30.93 -34.81 19.99
CA ASP A 97 -31.34 -33.64 19.21
C ASP A 97 -30.21 -32.64 18.95
N LEU A 98 -29.02 -32.84 19.55
CA LEU A 98 -27.89 -31.94 19.36
C LEU A 98 -27.25 -32.17 17.98
N ILE A 99 -27.16 -31.11 17.20
CA ILE A 99 -26.44 -31.09 15.94
C ILE A 99 -25.08 -30.45 16.18
N ILE A 100 -24.03 -31.12 15.73
CA ILE A 100 -22.66 -30.66 15.85
C ILE A 100 -22.12 -30.41 14.45
N LEU A 101 -21.53 -29.23 14.26
CA LEU A 101 -20.73 -28.86 13.11
C LEU A 101 -19.26 -28.95 13.52
N PHE A 102 -18.49 -29.84 12.92
CA PHE A 102 -17.04 -29.78 12.95
C PHE A 102 -16.53 -28.99 11.75
N THR A 103 -15.54 -28.13 11.97
CA THR A 103 -14.86 -27.39 10.91
C THR A 103 -13.42 -27.05 11.31
N GLU A 104 -12.54 -26.86 10.34
CA GLU A 104 -11.27 -26.16 10.55
C GLU A 104 -11.52 -24.67 10.87
N SER A 105 -10.47 -23.99 11.34
CA SER A 105 -10.57 -22.59 11.76
C SER A 105 -9.56 -21.64 11.14
N TYR A 106 -8.33 -22.07 10.84
CA TYR A 106 -7.30 -21.14 10.33
C TYR A 106 -7.65 -20.63 8.92
N ASP A 107 -8.29 -21.46 8.11
CA ASP A 107 -8.65 -21.24 6.71
C ASP A 107 -10.17 -21.40 6.47
N VAL A 108 -11.00 -21.08 7.47
CA VAL A 108 -12.47 -21.10 7.33
C VAL A 108 -13.09 -19.76 7.69
N LEU A 109 -14.18 -19.42 6.99
CA LEU A 109 -14.98 -18.21 7.22
C LEU A 109 -16.48 -18.53 7.13
N PHE A 110 -17.27 -18.02 8.08
CA PHE A 110 -18.73 -18.06 7.99
C PHE A 110 -19.26 -16.92 7.10
N ALA A 111 -20.15 -17.27 6.17
CA ALA A 111 -20.84 -16.36 5.25
C ALA A 111 -22.36 -16.31 5.48
N SER A 112 -22.91 -17.13 6.38
CA SER A 112 -24.30 -17.05 6.85
C SER A 112 -24.46 -17.66 8.24
N GLY A 113 -25.65 -17.53 8.83
CA GLY A 113 -25.92 -17.91 10.21
C GLY A 113 -26.55 -19.30 10.43
N PRO A 114 -26.69 -19.69 11.71
CA PRO A 114 -27.13 -21.03 12.13
C PRO A 114 -28.45 -21.52 11.53
N ALA A 115 -29.44 -20.62 11.37
CA ALA A 115 -30.74 -21.00 10.84
C ALA A 115 -30.67 -21.48 9.38
N GLU A 116 -29.87 -20.83 8.55
CA GLU A 116 -29.65 -21.25 7.15
C GLU A 116 -28.88 -22.57 7.09
N LEU A 117 -27.87 -22.73 7.95
CA LEU A 117 -27.12 -23.98 8.09
C LEU A 117 -28.03 -25.16 8.43
N LEU A 118 -28.82 -25.03 9.49
CA LEU A 118 -29.71 -26.08 9.97
C LEU A 118 -30.80 -26.41 8.94
N LYS A 119 -31.33 -25.41 8.25
CA LYS A 119 -32.28 -25.60 7.15
C LYS A 119 -31.67 -26.46 6.05
N LYS A 120 -30.46 -26.13 5.59
CA LYS A 120 -29.76 -26.88 4.53
C LYS A 120 -29.38 -28.29 4.97
N PHE A 121 -28.93 -28.45 6.21
CA PHE A 121 -28.62 -29.77 6.78
C PHE A 121 -29.87 -30.68 6.82
N LYS A 122 -31.01 -30.16 7.31
CA LYS A 122 -32.27 -30.92 7.32
C LYS A 122 -32.77 -31.25 5.91
N GLN A 123 -32.56 -30.36 4.94
CA GLN A 123 -32.90 -30.59 3.53
C GLN A 123 -32.02 -31.66 2.87
N ALA A 124 -30.79 -31.87 3.35
CA ALA A 124 -29.92 -32.94 2.88
C ALA A 124 -30.44 -34.34 3.25
N LYS A 125 -31.39 -34.44 4.19
CA LYS A 125 -32.01 -35.68 4.68
C LYS A 125 -30.97 -36.76 5.03
N SER A 126 -29.88 -36.33 5.66
CA SER A 126 -28.78 -37.20 6.09
C SER A 126 -28.57 -37.05 7.59
N LYS A 127 -27.99 -38.07 8.23
CA LYS A 127 -27.59 -38.00 9.64
C LYS A 127 -26.22 -37.36 9.83
N VAL A 128 -25.35 -37.50 8.83
CA VAL A 128 -24.02 -36.87 8.76
C VAL A 128 -23.78 -36.39 7.33
N VAL A 129 -23.31 -35.15 7.19
CA VAL A 129 -22.96 -34.53 5.91
C VAL A 129 -21.54 -34.02 5.98
N PHE A 130 -20.66 -34.59 5.16
CA PHE A 130 -19.30 -34.09 4.95
C PHE A 130 -19.27 -32.99 3.89
N SER A 131 -18.22 -32.16 3.93
CA SER A 131 -17.83 -31.36 2.78
C SER A 131 -17.38 -32.28 1.64
N ALA A 132 -17.35 -31.73 0.43
CA ALA A 132 -16.98 -32.46 -0.77
C ALA A 132 -15.89 -31.71 -1.55
N GLU A 133 -14.99 -32.45 -2.19
CA GLU A 133 -13.78 -31.97 -2.86
C GLU A 133 -13.64 -32.54 -4.28
N ASN A 134 -12.88 -31.82 -5.12
CA ASN A 134 -12.61 -32.21 -6.51
C ASN A 134 -11.52 -33.27 -6.62
N PHE A 135 -10.63 -33.33 -5.65
CA PHE A 135 -9.47 -34.21 -5.67
C PHE A 135 -9.62 -35.30 -4.63
N ILE A 136 -9.22 -36.51 -5.01
CA ILE A 136 -9.07 -37.59 -4.05
C ILE A 136 -7.71 -37.48 -3.36
N TYR A 137 -7.74 -37.41 -2.04
CA TYR A 137 -6.56 -37.25 -1.20
C TYR A 137 -6.75 -38.01 0.13
N PRO A 138 -5.69 -38.59 0.71
CA PRO A 138 -4.33 -38.71 0.16
C PRO A 138 -4.13 -39.87 -0.82
N ASP A 139 -5.00 -40.89 -0.79
CA ASP A 139 -4.80 -42.13 -1.59
C ASP A 139 -5.67 -42.17 -2.86
N ARG A 140 -5.04 -41.88 -4.01
CA ARG A 140 -5.70 -41.92 -5.33
C ARG A 140 -6.27 -43.29 -5.69
N ARG A 141 -5.75 -44.40 -5.14
CA ARG A 141 -6.22 -45.76 -5.46
C ARG A 141 -7.66 -46.01 -5.00
N LEU A 142 -8.17 -45.18 -4.09
CA LEU A 142 -9.53 -45.28 -3.57
C LEU A 142 -10.58 -44.70 -4.52
N GLU A 143 -10.18 -44.05 -5.62
CA GLU A 143 -11.09 -43.36 -6.54
C GLU A 143 -12.16 -44.28 -7.13
N ALA A 144 -11.78 -45.50 -7.52
CA ALA A 144 -12.71 -46.47 -8.08
C ALA A 144 -13.79 -46.92 -7.09
N LYS A 145 -13.55 -46.79 -5.78
CA LYS A 145 -14.50 -47.18 -4.72
C LYS A 145 -15.53 -46.10 -4.42
N TYR A 146 -15.28 -44.85 -4.82
CA TYR A 146 -16.23 -43.75 -4.65
C TYR A 146 -17.41 -43.92 -5.62
N PRO A 147 -18.66 -43.68 -5.17
CA PRO A 147 -19.82 -43.63 -6.06
C PRO A 147 -19.60 -42.64 -7.23
N GLN A 148 -20.13 -42.97 -8.40
CA GLN A 148 -20.17 -42.05 -9.53
C GLN A 148 -21.27 -41.02 -9.33
N VAL A 149 -20.98 -39.77 -9.68
CA VAL A 149 -21.89 -38.64 -9.49
C VAL A 149 -22.04 -37.85 -10.77
N ARG A 150 -23.29 -37.47 -11.06
CA ARG A 150 -23.64 -36.77 -12.31
C ARG A 150 -23.19 -35.32 -12.29
N ASP A 151 -23.45 -34.64 -11.17
CA ASP A 151 -23.14 -33.24 -10.95
C ASP A 151 -22.57 -33.04 -9.53
N GLY A 152 -21.59 -32.15 -9.39
CA GLY A 152 -20.97 -31.80 -8.11
C GLY A 152 -19.69 -32.58 -7.80
N LYS A 153 -19.09 -32.24 -6.65
CA LYS A 153 -17.78 -32.73 -6.19
C LYS A 153 -17.87 -34.18 -5.71
N ARG A 154 -16.92 -35.03 -6.11
CA ARG A 154 -17.02 -36.49 -5.93
C ARG A 154 -16.47 -37.01 -4.60
N PHE A 155 -15.44 -36.37 -4.06
CA PHE A 155 -14.64 -36.93 -2.96
C PHE A 155 -15.00 -36.28 -1.63
N LEU A 156 -14.82 -37.00 -0.53
CA LEU A 156 -15.07 -36.50 0.83
C LEU A 156 -14.02 -35.44 1.19
N GLY A 157 -14.40 -34.42 1.97
CA GLY A 157 -13.46 -33.53 2.66
C GLY A 157 -13.64 -33.60 4.18
N SER A 158 -12.54 -33.76 4.92
CA SER A 158 -12.54 -33.84 6.39
C SER A 158 -12.52 -32.47 7.07
N GLY A 159 -12.19 -31.42 6.32
CA GLY A 159 -12.10 -30.05 6.84
C GLY A 159 -13.42 -29.47 7.33
N GLY A 160 -14.56 -30.12 7.03
CA GLY A 160 -15.83 -29.77 7.65
C GLY A 160 -16.89 -30.86 7.48
N PHE A 161 -17.63 -31.13 8.55
CA PHE A 161 -18.81 -32.00 8.51
C PHE A 161 -19.82 -31.64 9.60
N ILE A 162 -21.09 -31.92 9.35
CA ILE A 162 -22.21 -31.64 10.26
C ILE A 162 -23.05 -32.90 10.46
N GLY A 163 -23.48 -33.16 11.69
CA GLY A 163 -24.31 -34.32 12.00
C GLY A 163 -24.91 -34.30 13.40
N TYR A 164 -25.76 -35.29 13.68
CA TYR A 164 -26.28 -35.50 15.04
C TYR A 164 -25.18 -36.02 15.96
N ALA A 165 -25.13 -35.55 17.20
CA ALA A 165 -24.07 -35.88 18.16
C ALA A 165 -23.85 -37.39 18.37
N PRO A 166 -24.89 -38.25 18.52
CA PRO A 166 -24.69 -39.69 18.66
C PRO A 166 -24.09 -40.33 17.41
N ASN A 167 -24.45 -39.83 16.22
CA ASN A 167 -23.92 -40.32 14.94
C ASN A 167 -22.44 -39.92 14.76
N LEU A 168 -22.08 -38.69 15.12
CA LEU A 168 -20.68 -38.25 15.08
C LEU A 168 -19.83 -38.98 16.12
N ASN A 169 -20.37 -39.25 17.32
CA ASN A 169 -19.64 -40.03 18.32
C ASN A 169 -19.31 -41.44 17.81
N LYS A 170 -20.28 -42.12 17.19
CA LYS A 170 -20.06 -43.43 16.52
C LYS A 170 -19.08 -43.36 15.36
N LEU A 171 -19.06 -42.23 14.62
CA LEU A 171 -18.15 -42.02 13.49
C LEU A 171 -16.68 -42.05 13.94
N VAL A 172 -16.35 -41.42 15.08
CA VAL A 172 -14.98 -41.33 15.59
C VAL A 172 -14.63 -42.39 16.63
N GLU A 173 -15.60 -43.18 17.10
CA GLU A 173 -15.44 -44.19 18.15
C GLU A 173 -14.30 -45.17 17.88
N ASP A 174 -14.17 -45.63 16.64
CA ASP A 174 -13.17 -46.60 16.20
C ASP A 174 -11.76 -45.99 15.99
N TRP A 175 -11.56 -44.67 16.19
CA TRP A 175 -10.24 -44.04 16.04
C TRP A 175 -9.24 -44.60 17.06
N LYS A 176 -8.16 -45.19 16.53
CA LYS A 176 -7.00 -45.73 17.26
C LYS A 176 -5.67 -45.28 16.64
N GLY A 177 -5.73 -44.31 15.72
CA GLY A 177 -4.55 -43.77 15.03
C GLY A 177 -3.71 -42.88 15.93
N GLN A 178 -2.50 -42.58 15.46
CA GLN A 178 -1.56 -41.64 16.07
C GLN A 178 -1.92 -40.20 15.70
N ASP A 179 -1.37 -39.22 16.42
CA ASP A 179 -1.68 -37.81 16.19
C ASP A 179 -1.27 -37.34 14.79
N ASN A 180 -0.22 -37.93 14.20
CA ASN A 180 0.25 -37.65 12.84
C ASN A 180 -0.43 -38.50 11.73
N ASP A 181 -1.35 -39.41 12.06
CA ASP A 181 -2.09 -40.16 11.04
C ASP A 181 -3.06 -39.24 10.28
N SER A 182 -3.38 -39.57 9.03
CA SER A 182 -4.28 -38.75 8.20
C SER A 182 -5.74 -38.83 8.67
N ASP A 183 -6.30 -37.69 9.08
CA ASP A 183 -7.72 -37.56 9.42
C ASP A 183 -8.63 -37.81 8.20
N GLN A 184 -8.27 -37.22 7.06
CA GLN A 184 -8.92 -37.37 5.77
C GLN A 184 -8.99 -38.84 5.32
N LEU A 185 -7.89 -39.58 5.44
CA LEU A 185 -7.85 -41.00 5.08
C LEU A 185 -8.75 -41.84 6.01
N PHE A 186 -8.77 -41.52 7.31
CA PHE A 186 -9.63 -42.21 8.27
C PHE A 186 -11.12 -42.05 7.93
N TYR A 187 -11.58 -40.81 7.71
CA TYR A 187 -12.96 -40.57 7.32
C TYR A 187 -13.28 -41.15 5.95
N THR A 188 -12.35 -41.10 4.99
CA THR A 188 -12.51 -41.74 3.68
C THR A 188 -12.69 -43.26 3.81
N ASN A 189 -11.91 -43.92 4.65
CA ASN A 189 -12.03 -45.37 4.84
C ASN A 189 -13.35 -45.76 5.50
N ILE A 190 -13.83 -44.98 6.47
CA ILE A 190 -15.17 -45.17 7.04
C ILE A 190 -16.25 -44.92 5.98
N PHE A 191 -16.09 -43.86 5.17
CA PHE A 191 -17.01 -43.53 4.12
C PHE A 191 -17.07 -44.59 3.02
N LEU A 192 -15.96 -45.27 2.71
CA LEU A 192 -15.93 -46.28 1.65
C LEU A 192 -16.38 -47.67 2.10
N ASP A 193 -16.43 -47.93 3.40
CA ASP A 193 -16.83 -49.21 3.97
C ASP A 193 -18.38 -49.33 4.06
N PRO A 194 -19.02 -50.25 3.32
CA PRO A 194 -20.48 -50.40 3.33
C PRO A 194 -21.05 -50.78 4.70
N GLU A 195 -20.37 -51.61 5.48
CA GLU A 195 -20.85 -52.03 6.81
C GLU A 195 -20.78 -50.88 7.80
N LYS A 196 -19.71 -50.08 7.75
CA LYS A 196 -19.58 -48.88 8.57
C LYS A 196 -20.57 -47.79 8.18
N ARG A 197 -20.85 -47.63 6.89
CA ARG A 197 -21.91 -46.74 6.39
C ARG A 197 -23.29 -47.11 6.96
N VAL A 198 -23.61 -48.40 7.04
CA VAL A 198 -24.87 -48.90 7.63
C VAL A 198 -24.89 -48.77 9.16
N ARG A 199 -23.75 -48.90 9.85
CA ARG A 199 -23.66 -48.61 11.31
C ARG A 199 -23.88 -47.13 11.61
N VAL A 200 -23.43 -46.24 10.74
CA VAL A 200 -23.77 -44.79 10.75
C VAL A 200 -25.07 -44.54 9.96
N ARG A 201 -25.97 -45.54 9.88
CA ARG A 201 -27.32 -45.68 9.27
C ARG A 201 -27.70 -44.96 7.97
N GLU A 202 -27.32 -43.72 7.69
CA GLU A 202 -27.50 -43.03 6.41
C GLU A 202 -26.38 -41.99 6.25
N SER A 203 -25.21 -42.46 5.84
CA SER A 203 -23.97 -41.67 5.82
C SER A 203 -23.70 -41.13 4.41
N CYS A 204 -23.75 -39.79 4.31
CA CYS A 204 -23.50 -38.92 3.16
C CYS A 204 -24.64 -38.68 2.16
N CYS A 205 -24.79 -37.40 1.80
CA CYS A 205 -25.72 -36.96 0.78
C CYS A 205 -25.26 -37.46 -0.60
N PHE A 206 -25.96 -38.43 -1.19
CA PHE A 206 -25.81 -38.82 -2.61
C PHE A 206 -26.21 -37.68 -3.59
N ARG A 207 -26.77 -36.57 -3.08
CA ARG A 207 -27.05 -35.34 -3.84
C ARG A 207 -26.03 -34.27 -3.45
N HIS A 208 -24.87 -34.31 -4.12
CA HIS A 208 -23.75 -33.37 -3.97
C HIS A 208 -24.12 -31.90 -4.09
N THR A 209 -25.28 -31.59 -4.66
CA THR A 209 -25.85 -30.24 -4.65
C THR A 209 -25.86 -29.64 -3.24
N TRP A 210 -26.23 -30.40 -2.19
CA TRP A 210 -26.37 -29.90 -0.80
C TRP A 210 -25.06 -29.67 -0.06
N CYS A 211 -24.00 -30.41 -0.37
CA CYS A 211 -22.66 -30.14 0.17
C CYS A 211 -22.16 -28.77 -0.27
N ASN A 212 -22.36 -28.42 -1.55
CA ASN A 212 -22.03 -27.10 -2.12
C ASN A 212 -22.92 -25.96 -1.59
N TYR A 213 -24.08 -26.27 -0.99
CA TYR A 213 -24.91 -25.27 -0.31
C TYR A 213 -24.38 -24.96 1.10
N ILE A 214 -23.71 -25.90 1.76
CA ILE A 214 -23.19 -25.70 3.12
C ILE A 214 -21.74 -25.20 3.06
N TYR A 215 -20.87 -25.90 2.33
CA TYR A 215 -19.45 -25.63 2.20
C TYR A 215 -19.10 -25.17 0.79
N LEU A 216 -18.28 -24.13 0.69
CA LEU A 216 -17.63 -23.74 -0.55
C LEU A 216 -16.13 -23.99 -0.44
N GLN A 217 -15.59 -24.81 -1.35
CA GLN A 217 -14.14 -24.86 -1.59
C GLN A 217 -13.79 -23.90 -2.72
N LEU A 218 -12.70 -23.15 -2.55
CA LEU A 218 -12.34 -22.00 -3.39
C LEU A 218 -11.68 -22.33 -4.74
N GLU A 219 -11.56 -23.61 -5.09
CA GLU A 219 -11.11 -24.06 -6.41
C GLU A 219 -12.12 -23.77 -7.56
N GLU A 220 -13.26 -23.17 -7.24
CA GLU A 220 -14.36 -22.89 -8.18
C GLU A 220 -14.49 -21.39 -8.50
N LYS A 221 -15.22 -21.05 -9.57
CA LYS A 221 -15.52 -19.65 -9.89
C LYS A 221 -16.46 -19.04 -8.83
N VAL A 222 -15.87 -18.24 -7.95
CA VAL A 222 -16.53 -17.56 -6.83
C VAL A 222 -16.46 -16.06 -7.05
N VAL A 223 -17.58 -15.38 -6.80
CA VAL A 223 -17.63 -13.91 -6.81
C VAL A 223 -18.22 -13.38 -5.51
N LEU A 224 -17.82 -12.16 -5.15
CA LEU A 224 -18.47 -11.41 -4.07
C LEU A 224 -19.88 -11.01 -4.48
N LYS A 225 -20.85 -11.33 -3.64
CA LYS A 225 -22.23 -10.86 -3.74
C LYS A 225 -22.48 -9.88 -2.60
N PHE A 226 -22.58 -8.60 -2.97
CA PHE A 226 -22.99 -7.54 -2.06
C PHE A 226 -24.51 -7.61 -1.85
N GLU A 227 -24.93 -7.71 -0.60
CA GLU A 227 -26.32 -7.64 -0.16
C GLU A 227 -26.47 -6.46 0.79
N ASN A 228 -27.71 -6.00 1.04
CA ASN A 228 -27.92 -4.95 2.04
C ASN A 228 -27.31 -5.36 3.39
N SER A 229 -26.37 -4.58 3.89
CA SER A 229 -25.69 -4.76 5.19
C SER A 229 -24.77 -5.98 5.34
N ARG A 230 -24.49 -6.75 4.28
CA ARG A 230 -23.52 -7.87 4.34
C ARG A 230 -22.99 -8.27 2.96
N VAL A 231 -21.87 -8.99 2.94
CA VAL A 231 -21.28 -9.59 1.74
C VAL A 231 -21.26 -11.11 1.88
N ARG A 232 -21.55 -11.82 0.80
CA ARG A 232 -21.47 -13.28 0.71
C ARG A 232 -20.65 -13.71 -0.49
N ALA A 233 -20.19 -14.95 -0.50
CA ALA A 233 -19.70 -15.59 -1.71
C ALA A 233 -20.87 -16.17 -2.50
N ARG A 234 -20.86 -16.04 -3.83
CA ARG A 234 -21.74 -16.78 -4.74
C ARG A 234 -20.90 -17.73 -5.58
N ASN A 235 -21.26 -19.01 -5.53
CA ASN A 235 -20.69 -20.01 -6.43
C ASN A 235 -21.41 -19.92 -7.78
N LEU A 236 -20.69 -19.55 -8.83
CA LEU A 236 -21.29 -19.37 -10.16
C LEU A 236 -21.60 -20.68 -10.87
N LEU A 237 -20.93 -21.78 -10.51
CA LEU A 237 -21.09 -23.07 -11.17
C LEU A 237 -22.42 -23.75 -10.80
N TYR A 238 -22.83 -23.65 -9.53
CA TYR A 238 -24.07 -24.26 -9.02
C TYR A 238 -25.14 -23.25 -8.64
N ASP A 239 -24.88 -21.96 -8.85
CA ASP A 239 -25.71 -20.85 -8.41
C ASP A 239 -26.11 -20.92 -6.92
N THR A 240 -25.12 -21.15 -6.04
CA THR A 240 -25.34 -21.32 -4.61
C THR A 240 -24.75 -20.19 -3.78
N LEU A 241 -25.37 -19.96 -2.62
CA LEU A 241 -24.84 -19.11 -1.55
C LEU A 241 -24.40 -20.02 -0.40
N PRO A 242 -23.11 -20.38 -0.30
CA PRO A 242 -22.58 -21.22 0.78
C PRO A 242 -22.77 -20.57 2.16
N VAL A 243 -22.80 -21.41 3.20
CA VAL A 243 -22.82 -20.95 4.60
C VAL A 243 -21.41 -20.76 5.13
N MET A 244 -20.47 -21.62 4.73
CA MET A 244 -19.07 -21.56 5.11
C MET A 244 -18.20 -21.60 3.86
N ILE A 245 -17.07 -20.92 3.93
CA ILE A 245 -16.03 -20.89 2.90
C ILE A 245 -14.78 -21.50 3.51
N HIS A 246 -14.25 -22.52 2.87
CA HIS A 246 -13.02 -23.20 3.26
C HIS A 246 -11.97 -22.95 2.18
N GLY A 247 -10.85 -22.35 2.59
CA GLY A 247 -9.71 -22.04 1.74
C GLY A 247 -8.68 -23.16 1.74
N ASN A 248 -9.13 -24.39 1.49
CA ASN A 248 -8.31 -25.59 1.58
C ASN A 248 -7.13 -25.56 0.57
N GLY A 249 -6.04 -26.22 0.94
CA GLY A 249 -4.87 -26.38 0.08
C GLY A 249 -4.26 -25.04 -0.38
N PRO A 250 -4.06 -24.81 -1.70
CA PRO A 250 -3.40 -23.61 -2.21
C PRO A 250 -4.32 -22.38 -2.29
N THR A 251 -5.53 -22.44 -1.72
CA THR A 251 -6.55 -21.38 -1.90
C THR A 251 -6.65 -20.37 -0.73
N LYS A 252 -5.69 -20.41 0.19
CA LYS A 252 -5.65 -19.53 1.38
C LYS A 252 -5.65 -18.04 1.02
N LEU A 253 -5.02 -17.64 -0.08
CA LEU A 253 -4.97 -16.23 -0.52
C LEU A 253 -6.30 -15.73 -1.08
N GLN A 254 -7.03 -16.59 -1.81
CA GLN A 254 -8.37 -16.30 -2.26
C GLN A 254 -9.31 -16.13 -1.05
N LEU A 255 -9.13 -16.93 0.00
CA LEU A 255 -9.87 -16.75 1.25
C LEU A 255 -9.51 -15.44 1.95
N ASN A 256 -8.24 -15.04 1.95
CA ASN A 256 -7.81 -13.74 2.48
C ASN A 256 -8.52 -12.58 1.77
N TYR A 257 -8.59 -12.63 0.43
CA TYR A 257 -9.35 -11.67 -0.37
C TYR A 257 -10.83 -11.63 0.04
N LEU A 258 -11.52 -12.77 0.08
CA LEU A 258 -12.94 -12.82 0.47
C LEU A 258 -13.16 -12.37 1.92
N GLY A 259 -12.20 -12.67 2.80
CA GLY A 259 -12.20 -12.29 4.20
C GLY A 259 -12.08 -10.78 4.45
N ASN A 260 -11.67 -10.00 3.44
CA ASN A 260 -11.70 -8.53 3.51
C ASN A 260 -13.12 -7.96 3.41
N TYR A 261 -14.11 -8.78 3.04
CA TYR A 261 -15.49 -8.34 2.79
C TYR A 261 -16.49 -9.11 3.65
N ILE A 262 -16.38 -10.44 3.68
CA ILE A 262 -17.37 -11.34 4.26
C ILE A 262 -17.16 -11.51 5.79
N PRO A 263 -18.23 -11.54 6.61
CA PRO A 263 -19.62 -11.33 6.22
C PRO A 263 -20.03 -9.85 6.21
N ARG A 264 -19.37 -9.00 6.98
CA ARG A 264 -19.61 -7.56 7.04
C ARG A 264 -18.34 -6.86 7.50
N ILE A 265 -17.24 -7.12 6.81
CA ILE A 265 -15.93 -6.51 7.10
C ILE A 265 -15.84 -5.18 6.37
N TRP A 266 -16.22 -5.18 5.09
CA TRP A 266 -16.35 -3.99 4.25
C TRP A 266 -17.62 -4.07 3.40
N THR A 267 -18.43 -3.01 3.40
CA THR A 267 -19.62 -2.88 2.54
C THR A 267 -19.68 -1.49 1.91
N PHE A 268 -20.50 -1.31 0.87
CA PHE A 268 -20.69 0.02 0.25
C PHE A 268 -21.42 0.99 1.19
N GLU A 269 -22.27 0.48 2.09
CA GLU A 269 -23.09 1.28 2.99
C GLU A 269 -22.34 1.71 4.25
N THR A 270 -21.50 0.83 4.81
CA THR A 270 -20.83 1.07 6.09
C THR A 270 -19.34 1.32 5.97
N GLY A 271 -18.74 1.10 4.81
CA GLY A 271 -17.29 0.99 4.68
C GLY A 271 -16.73 -0.14 5.54
N CYS A 272 -15.48 0.02 5.98
CA CYS A 272 -14.82 -0.95 6.86
C CYS A 272 -15.35 -0.88 8.29
N THR A 273 -15.99 -1.93 8.79
CA THR A 273 -16.55 -1.93 10.16
C THR A 273 -15.57 -2.41 11.23
N VAL A 274 -14.47 -3.06 10.82
CA VAL A 274 -13.49 -3.67 11.73
C VAL A 274 -12.18 -2.88 11.83
N CYS A 275 -12.08 -1.78 11.10
CA CYS A 275 -10.84 -1.02 10.98
C CYS A 275 -10.45 -0.31 12.29
N ASP A 276 -11.42 -0.10 13.18
CA ASP A 276 -11.23 0.51 14.50
C ASP A 276 -11.31 -0.54 15.64
N GLU A 277 -11.49 -1.82 15.31
CA GLU A 277 -11.48 -2.91 16.29
C GLU A 277 -10.05 -3.19 16.77
N ASP A 278 -9.90 -3.47 18.07
CA ASP A 278 -8.64 -3.82 18.74
C ASP A 278 -7.50 -2.79 18.54
N GLY A 279 -7.85 -1.52 18.30
CA GLY A 279 -6.88 -0.44 18.14
C GLY A 279 -6.09 -0.15 19.44
N ARG A 280 -4.81 0.14 19.31
CA ARG A 280 -3.93 0.57 20.42
C ARG A 280 -3.82 2.08 20.43
N SER A 281 -4.79 2.79 21.02
CA SER A 281 -4.75 4.26 21.11
C SER A 281 -3.46 4.75 21.77
N LEU A 282 -2.74 5.65 21.10
CA LEU A 282 -1.58 6.35 21.65
C LEU A 282 -1.97 7.73 22.24
N THR A 283 -3.26 8.09 22.16
CA THR A 283 -3.76 9.36 22.69
C THR A 283 -3.49 9.48 24.20
N GLY A 284 -2.86 10.58 24.61
CA GLY A 284 -2.57 10.88 26.00
C GLY A 284 -1.27 10.25 26.54
N TYR A 285 -0.57 9.44 25.74
CA TYR A 285 0.77 8.96 26.10
C TYR A 285 1.76 10.12 26.08
N LYS A 286 2.63 10.17 27.09
CA LYS A 286 3.81 11.04 27.04
C LYS A 286 4.86 10.45 26.10
N ASP A 287 5.78 11.30 25.64
CA ASP A 287 6.84 10.89 24.71
C ASP A 287 7.69 9.74 25.28
N GLU A 288 7.93 9.72 26.59
CA GLU A 288 8.72 8.67 27.27
C GLU A 288 7.94 7.37 27.48
N GLU A 289 6.62 7.37 27.25
CA GLU A 289 5.74 6.21 27.39
C GLU A 289 5.43 5.56 26.04
N LEU A 290 5.71 6.26 24.92
CA LEU A 290 5.51 5.73 23.58
C LEU A 290 6.41 4.52 23.31
N PRO A 291 5.97 3.54 22.50
CA PRO A 291 6.75 2.35 22.19
C PRO A 291 8.14 2.67 21.63
N PHE A 292 9.14 1.87 21.97
CA PHE A 292 10.43 1.99 21.31
C PHE A 292 10.37 1.36 19.91
N ILE A 293 10.84 2.11 18.91
CA ILE A 293 10.81 1.70 17.50
C ILE A 293 12.20 1.70 16.88
N LEU A 294 12.43 0.76 15.98
CA LEU A 294 13.57 0.76 15.08
C LEU A 294 13.08 1.06 13.66
N ILE A 295 13.66 2.08 13.02
CA ILE A 295 13.41 2.39 11.60
C ILE A 295 14.62 1.92 10.79
N GLY A 296 14.41 0.92 9.94
CA GLY A 296 15.38 0.50 8.92
C GLY A 296 15.18 1.30 7.64
N ILE A 297 16.20 2.04 7.24
CA ILE A 297 16.23 2.88 6.04
C ILE A 297 17.13 2.21 5.00
N PHE A 298 16.60 2.00 3.80
CA PHE A 298 17.28 1.27 2.72
C PHE A 298 17.45 2.14 1.48
N ILE A 299 18.70 2.40 1.12
CA ILE A 299 19.10 3.21 -0.04
C ILE A 299 19.84 2.27 -0.99
N GLU A 300 19.07 1.53 -1.78
CA GLU A 300 19.57 0.42 -2.61
C GLU A 300 19.87 0.81 -4.06
N GLN A 301 19.52 2.05 -4.44
CA GLN A 301 19.79 2.62 -5.77
C GLN A 301 19.74 4.15 -5.72
N PRO A 302 20.31 4.86 -6.70
CA PRO A 302 20.29 6.32 -6.73
C PRO A 302 18.84 6.84 -6.72
N THR A 303 18.54 7.70 -5.76
CA THR A 303 17.19 8.15 -5.45
C THR A 303 17.10 9.69 -5.51
N PRO A 304 16.21 10.25 -6.36
CA PRO A 304 15.93 11.67 -6.40
C PRO A 304 15.45 12.22 -5.05
N PHE A 305 15.68 13.51 -4.80
CA PHE A 305 15.16 14.25 -3.64
C PHE A 305 15.49 13.60 -2.29
N PHE A 306 16.63 12.90 -2.21
CA PHE A 306 17.05 12.22 -0.99
C PHE A 306 17.23 13.18 0.20
N SER A 307 17.64 14.43 -0.07
CA SER A 307 17.70 15.46 0.97
C SER A 307 16.32 15.79 1.56
N GLN A 308 15.26 15.75 0.75
CA GLN A 308 13.87 15.94 1.18
C GLN A 308 13.38 14.72 1.96
N PHE A 309 13.78 13.51 1.58
CA PHE A 309 13.55 12.29 2.37
C PHE A 309 14.12 12.44 3.80
N LEU A 310 15.38 12.85 3.93
CA LEU A 310 16.01 13.06 5.23
C LEU A 310 15.34 14.16 6.05
N LYS A 311 14.91 15.27 5.43
CA LYS A 311 14.12 16.32 6.09
C LYS A 311 12.79 15.77 6.61
N ARG A 312 12.07 14.98 5.81
CA ARG A 312 10.80 14.36 6.21
C ARG A 312 10.97 13.40 7.38
N LEU A 313 12.04 12.61 7.39
CA LEU A 313 12.40 11.73 8.50
C LEU A 313 12.53 12.50 9.82
N GLN A 314 13.16 13.69 9.79
CA GLN A 314 13.31 14.53 10.99
C GLN A 314 11.99 15.11 11.52
N THR A 315 11.04 15.33 10.62
CA THR A 315 9.73 15.91 10.92
C THR A 315 8.66 14.87 11.23
N LEU A 316 8.98 13.58 11.21
CA LEU A 316 8.05 12.53 11.65
C LEU A 316 7.60 12.83 13.08
N HIS A 317 6.29 12.73 13.32
CA HIS A 317 5.71 12.96 14.63
C HIS A 317 5.85 11.70 15.50
N TYR A 318 7.11 11.42 15.86
CA TYR A 318 7.47 10.37 16.81
C TYR A 318 8.71 10.81 17.61
N PRO A 319 8.78 10.56 18.92
CA PRO A 319 9.91 11.05 19.71
C PRO A 319 11.22 10.42 19.26
N LYS A 320 12.18 11.24 18.81
CA LYS A 320 13.50 10.77 18.35
C LYS A 320 14.22 9.95 19.41
N LYS A 321 14.03 10.26 20.71
CA LYS A 321 14.57 9.50 21.84
C LYS A 321 13.95 8.11 22.05
N ARG A 322 12.84 7.81 21.37
CA ARG A 322 12.20 6.49 21.31
C ARG A 322 12.38 5.83 19.92
N THR A 323 13.26 6.38 19.10
CA THR A 323 13.54 5.91 17.75
C THR A 323 15.02 5.59 17.58
N GLN A 324 15.31 4.36 17.19
CA GLN A 324 16.61 3.97 16.67
C GLN A 324 16.57 3.93 15.14
N LEU A 325 17.63 4.42 14.50
CA LEU A 325 17.78 4.33 13.06
C LEU A 325 18.82 3.26 12.70
N PHE A 326 18.47 2.43 11.72
CA PHE A 326 19.41 1.61 10.98
C PHE A 326 19.39 2.13 9.54
N ILE A 327 20.53 2.56 9.00
CA ILE A 327 20.63 3.10 7.65
C ILE A 327 21.57 2.20 6.86
N HIS A 328 21.06 1.56 5.81
CA HIS A 328 21.87 0.91 4.80
C HIS A 328 21.94 1.81 3.58
N ASN A 329 23.16 2.19 3.20
CA ASN A 329 23.44 2.92 1.98
C ASN A 329 24.31 2.07 1.06
N HIS A 330 23.73 1.58 -0.02
CA HIS A 330 24.48 0.89 -1.08
C HIS A 330 25.14 1.87 -2.06
N GLU A 331 24.68 3.14 -2.09
CA GLU A 331 25.02 4.10 -3.13
C GLU A 331 26.05 5.14 -2.70
N GLU A 332 27.20 5.14 -3.37
CA GLU A 332 28.26 6.15 -3.12
C GLU A 332 27.75 7.58 -3.34
N HIS A 333 26.83 7.76 -4.30
CA HIS A 333 26.19 9.05 -4.59
C HIS A 333 25.53 9.69 -3.35
N HIS A 334 24.98 8.88 -2.44
CA HIS A 334 24.27 9.37 -1.25
C HIS A 334 25.12 9.42 0.02
N ARG A 335 26.39 8.97 -0.03
CA ARG A 335 27.27 8.89 1.14
C ARG A 335 27.39 10.23 1.88
N LEU A 336 27.69 11.31 1.16
CA LEU A 336 27.86 12.64 1.77
C LEU A 336 26.58 13.13 2.46
N GLN A 337 25.42 12.86 1.87
CA GLN A 337 24.11 13.25 2.42
C GLN A 337 23.81 12.47 3.72
N VAL A 338 24.10 11.17 3.73
CA VAL A 338 23.95 10.32 4.94
C VAL A 338 24.90 10.77 6.04
N ASP A 339 26.19 10.96 5.72
CA ASP A 339 27.21 11.36 6.70
C ASP A 339 26.88 12.71 7.34
N THR A 340 26.43 13.67 6.53
CA THR A 340 26.00 14.99 7.00
C THR A 340 24.79 14.87 7.94
N PHE A 341 23.78 14.10 7.57
CA PHE A 341 22.61 13.86 8.41
C PHE A 341 22.97 13.22 9.76
N VAL A 342 23.84 12.21 9.75
CA VAL A 342 24.29 11.52 10.98
C VAL A 342 25.07 12.46 11.87
N LYS A 343 25.96 13.27 11.28
CA LYS A 343 26.77 14.25 12.02
C LYS A 343 25.90 15.33 12.68
N GLU A 344 24.91 15.86 11.96
CA GLU A 344 24.09 16.98 12.42
C GLU A 344 22.98 16.53 13.37
N HIS A 345 22.30 15.42 13.05
CA HIS A 345 21.08 15.01 13.74
C HIS A 345 21.20 13.69 14.50
N GLY A 346 22.31 12.97 14.37
CA GLY A 346 22.41 11.62 14.93
C GLY A 346 22.27 11.56 16.44
N LYS A 347 22.68 12.61 17.16
CA LYS A 347 22.55 12.72 18.62
C LYS A 347 21.12 12.97 19.10
N GLU A 348 20.21 13.34 18.22
CA GLU A 348 18.80 13.55 18.56
C GLU A 348 18.06 12.22 18.75
N TYR A 349 18.44 11.20 17.98
CA TYR A 349 17.88 9.85 18.04
C TYR A 349 18.36 9.07 19.27
N HIS A 350 17.71 7.95 19.57
CA HIS A 350 18.14 7.03 20.64
C HIS A 350 19.49 6.41 20.30
N ALA A 351 19.59 5.87 19.08
CA ALA A 351 20.80 5.28 18.53
C ALA A 351 20.72 5.33 16.99
N ILE A 352 21.87 5.34 16.33
CA ILE A 352 21.98 5.19 14.89
C ILE A 352 23.06 4.15 14.58
N LYS A 353 22.74 3.23 13.68
CA LYS A 353 23.72 2.34 13.04
C LYS A 353 23.68 2.59 11.53
N VAL A 354 24.83 2.87 10.94
CA VAL A 354 24.97 3.07 9.49
C VAL A 354 25.86 1.98 8.91
N ILE A 355 25.43 1.41 7.80
CA ILE A 355 26.20 0.51 6.96
C ILE A 355 26.36 1.24 5.62
N GLY A 356 27.59 1.55 5.25
CA GLY A 356 27.90 2.29 4.03
C GLY A 356 28.26 1.40 2.84
N PRO A 357 28.47 2.00 1.66
CA PRO A 357 28.73 1.26 0.42
C PRO A 357 29.98 0.37 0.46
N ASP A 358 30.99 0.72 1.28
CA ASP A 358 32.23 -0.04 1.39
C ASP A 358 32.04 -1.47 1.94
N GLU A 359 30.96 -1.72 2.68
CA GLU A 359 30.67 -3.06 3.23
C GLU A 359 30.14 -4.01 2.16
N GLN A 360 29.71 -3.51 0.98
CA GLN A 360 29.21 -4.28 -0.16
C GLN A 360 28.14 -5.32 0.24
N LEU A 361 27.28 -4.95 1.19
CA LEU A 361 26.18 -5.80 1.62
C LEU A 361 25.08 -5.82 0.56
N GLU A 362 24.64 -7.03 0.23
CA GLU A 362 23.52 -7.26 -0.67
C GLU A 362 22.20 -6.84 0.00
N ASN A 363 21.24 -6.36 -0.79
CA ASN A 363 19.96 -5.82 -0.31
C ASN A 363 19.25 -6.79 0.68
N ALA A 364 19.18 -8.09 0.34
CA ALA A 364 18.55 -9.09 1.22
C ALA A 364 19.27 -9.24 2.58
N GLU A 365 20.59 -9.13 2.60
CA GLU A 365 21.38 -9.23 3.83
C GLU A 365 21.24 -7.96 4.67
N ALA A 366 21.26 -6.78 4.04
CA ALA A 366 21.04 -5.51 4.71
C ALA A 366 19.66 -5.44 5.38
N ARG A 367 18.60 -5.83 4.67
CA ARG A 367 17.23 -5.89 5.22
C ARG A 367 17.12 -6.88 6.36
N HIS A 368 17.76 -8.04 6.24
CA HIS A 368 17.83 -9.01 7.32
C HIS A 368 18.50 -8.42 8.55
N LEU A 369 19.66 -7.79 8.42
CA LEU A 369 20.40 -7.18 9.53
C LEU A 369 19.57 -6.11 10.24
N GLY A 370 18.93 -5.21 9.49
CA GLY A 370 18.07 -4.17 10.06
C GLY A 370 16.90 -4.75 10.87
N MET A 371 16.24 -5.77 10.32
CA MET A 371 15.14 -6.46 11.00
C MET A 371 15.62 -7.28 12.21
N ASP A 372 16.77 -7.94 12.09
CA ASP A 372 17.31 -8.82 13.12
C ASP A 372 17.80 -8.03 14.34
N LEU A 373 18.24 -6.78 14.16
CA LEU A 373 18.51 -5.87 15.29
C LEU A 373 17.28 -5.68 16.18
N CYS A 374 16.10 -5.48 15.58
CA CYS A 374 14.85 -5.40 16.35
C CYS A 374 14.42 -6.76 16.90
N ARG A 375 14.66 -7.85 16.15
CA ARG A 375 14.37 -9.22 16.63
C ARG A 375 15.16 -9.55 17.89
N GLN A 376 16.45 -9.23 17.91
CA GLN A 376 17.35 -9.54 19.03
C GLN A 376 17.16 -8.64 20.25
N ASP A 377 16.60 -7.43 20.07
CA ASP A 377 16.33 -6.49 21.15
C ASP A 377 14.89 -6.64 21.71
N PRO A 378 14.71 -7.15 22.95
CA PRO A 378 13.39 -7.27 23.56
C PRO A 378 12.68 -5.93 23.78
N SER A 379 13.43 -4.82 23.84
CA SER A 379 12.87 -3.47 24.01
C SER A 379 12.27 -2.92 22.71
N CYS A 380 12.69 -3.45 21.55
CA CYS A 380 12.10 -3.12 20.26
C CYS A 380 10.67 -3.68 20.16
N GLU A 381 9.69 -2.77 20.26
CA GLU A 381 8.27 -3.10 20.13
C GLU A 381 7.82 -3.11 18.67
N TYR A 382 8.40 -2.26 17.82
CA TYR A 382 8.08 -2.19 16.40
C TYR A 382 9.31 -1.95 15.52
N TYR A 383 9.33 -2.61 14.37
CA TYR A 383 10.28 -2.40 13.28
C TYR A 383 9.57 -1.77 12.09
N LEU A 384 10.01 -0.60 11.64
CA LEU A 384 9.53 0.05 10.42
C LEU A 384 10.62 -0.09 9.35
N SER A 385 10.32 -0.82 8.27
CA SER A 385 11.13 -0.78 7.06
C SER A 385 10.70 0.41 6.21
N LEU A 386 11.64 1.19 5.69
CA LEU A 386 11.40 2.39 4.89
C LEU A 386 12.47 2.52 3.79
N ASP A 387 12.04 2.41 2.54
CA ASP A 387 12.90 2.62 1.39
C ASP A 387 13.02 4.11 1.04
N ALA A 388 14.18 4.50 0.51
CA ALA A 388 14.51 5.90 0.20
C ALA A 388 13.56 6.54 -0.83
N ASP A 389 12.93 5.74 -1.69
CA ASP A 389 12.03 6.19 -2.75
C ASP A 389 10.61 6.50 -2.25
N VAL A 390 10.33 6.29 -0.95
CA VAL A 390 9.05 6.61 -0.32
C VAL A 390 9.02 8.06 0.13
N VAL A 391 8.04 8.81 -0.37
CA VAL A 391 7.77 10.19 0.04
C VAL A 391 6.66 10.20 1.09
N LEU A 392 7.04 10.19 2.37
CA LEU A 392 6.10 10.28 3.49
C LEU A 392 5.64 11.72 3.73
N LYS A 393 4.53 12.12 3.12
CA LYS A 393 3.89 13.42 3.32
C LYS A 393 3.18 13.55 4.67
N ASN A 394 2.71 12.43 5.24
CA ASN A 394 1.98 12.43 6.50
C ASN A 394 2.92 12.15 7.68
N PRO A 395 3.21 13.14 8.55
CA PRO A 395 4.12 12.95 9.68
C PRO A 395 3.57 12.01 10.76
N GLU A 396 2.26 11.75 10.79
CA GLU A 396 1.61 10.84 11.74
C GLU A 396 1.69 9.35 11.34
N THR A 397 2.31 9.03 10.19
CA THR A 397 2.29 7.68 9.60
C THR A 397 2.65 6.60 10.63
N VAL A 398 3.73 6.78 11.38
CA VAL A 398 4.20 5.79 12.37
C VAL A 398 3.15 5.55 13.46
N ARG A 399 2.57 6.62 14.02
CA ARG A 399 1.54 6.54 15.05
C ARG A 399 0.30 5.81 14.53
N ILE A 400 -0.20 6.21 13.36
CA ILE A 400 -1.37 5.60 12.73
C ILE A 400 -1.18 4.09 12.53
N LEU A 401 0.00 3.65 12.06
CA LEU A 401 0.28 2.23 11.85
C LEU A 401 0.35 1.44 13.17
N ILE A 402 0.95 2.02 14.22
CA ILE A 402 0.99 1.41 15.56
C ILE A 402 -0.42 1.28 16.14
N GLU A 403 -1.25 2.32 16.00
CA GLU A 403 -2.62 2.35 16.53
C GLU A 403 -3.52 1.28 15.89
N GLN A 404 -3.26 0.88 14.65
CA GLN A 404 -4.02 -0.18 13.96
C GLN A 404 -3.70 -1.60 14.46
N ASN A 405 -2.67 -1.75 15.29
CA ASN A 405 -2.38 -2.93 16.11
C ASN A 405 -2.31 -4.27 15.33
N LYS A 406 -1.84 -4.26 14.08
CA LYS A 406 -1.63 -5.48 13.27
C LYS A 406 -0.23 -6.06 13.44
N GLN A 407 -0.05 -7.35 13.15
CA GLN A 407 1.27 -8.00 13.21
C GLN A 407 2.23 -7.42 12.17
N VAL A 408 1.76 -7.32 10.92
CA VAL A 408 2.46 -6.68 9.80
C VAL A 408 1.48 -5.75 9.09
N ILE A 409 1.88 -4.49 8.88
CA ILE A 409 1.03 -3.50 8.19
C ILE A 409 1.81 -2.49 7.37
N ALA A 410 1.36 -2.25 6.14
CA ALA A 410 1.90 -1.25 5.23
C ALA A 410 0.89 -0.10 5.01
N PRO A 411 1.33 1.17 5.01
CA PRO A 411 0.53 2.26 4.48
C PRO A 411 0.53 2.19 2.95
N LEU A 412 -0.62 2.45 2.33
CA LEU A 412 -0.71 2.57 0.87
C LEU A 412 0.03 3.83 0.40
N VAL A 413 1.07 3.61 -0.40
CA VAL A 413 1.75 4.62 -1.20
C VAL A 413 1.76 4.18 -2.67
N SER A 414 1.50 5.12 -3.57
CA SER A 414 1.41 4.87 -5.02
C SER A 414 2.26 5.87 -5.79
N ARG A 415 2.74 5.51 -6.97
CA ARG A 415 3.36 6.49 -7.89
C ARG A 415 2.31 7.52 -8.31
N HIS A 416 2.69 8.79 -8.30
CA HIS A 416 1.79 9.88 -8.66
C HIS A 416 1.16 9.67 -10.05
N GLY A 417 -0.15 9.84 -10.15
CA GLY A 417 -0.91 9.69 -11.40
C GLY A 417 -0.92 8.27 -12.01
N LYS A 418 -0.36 7.26 -11.33
CA LYS A 418 -0.27 5.87 -11.81
C LYS A 418 -0.98 4.92 -10.84
N LEU A 419 -1.25 3.69 -11.30
CA LEU A 419 -1.81 2.64 -10.45
C LEU A 419 -0.74 1.81 -9.71
N TRP A 420 0.53 1.92 -10.11
CA TRP A 420 1.62 1.20 -9.47
C TRP A 420 1.78 1.69 -8.02
N SER A 421 1.82 0.74 -7.09
CA SER A 421 1.82 0.98 -5.64
C SER A 421 2.56 -0.14 -4.90
N ASN A 422 2.83 0.08 -3.62
CA ASN A 422 3.62 -0.80 -2.76
C ASN A 422 2.91 -2.09 -2.29
N PHE A 423 1.95 -2.61 -3.06
CA PHE A 423 1.28 -3.86 -2.74
C PHE A 423 0.75 -4.56 -3.98
N TRP A 424 0.55 -5.88 -3.87
CA TRP A 424 -0.19 -6.66 -4.87
C TRP A 424 -1.46 -7.21 -4.22
N GLY A 425 -2.58 -7.14 -4.94
CA GLY A 425 -3.85 -7.70 -4.45
C GLY A 425 -4.01 -9.20 -4.71
N ALA A 426 -3.25 -9.76 -5.65
CA ALA A 426 -3.28 -11.18 -6.01
C ALA A 426 -1.90 -11.66 -6.49
N LEU A 427 -1.73 -12.98 -6.56
CA LEU A 427 -0.54 -13.63 -7.14
C LEU A 427 -0.94 -14.49 -8.34
N SER A 428 -0.04 -14.61 -9.31
CA SER A 428 -0.13 -15.64 -10.35
C SER A 428 0.12 -17.03 -9.73
N PRO A 429 -0.21 -18.13 -10.43
CA PRO A 429 0.13 -19.49 -9.97
C PRO A 429 1.63 -19.69 -9.67
N GLU A 430 2.50 -18.94 -10.33
CA GLU A 430 3.95 -18.95 -10.15
C GLU A 430 4.43 -18.07 -8.99
N GLY A 431 3.52 -17.36 -8.30
CA GLY A 431 3.83 -16.48 -7.17
C GLY A 431 4.22 -15.06 -7.54
N TYR A 432 4.11 -14.66 -8.81
CA TYR A 432 4.41 -13.32 -9.29
C TYR A 432 3.17 -12.40 -9.26
N TYR A 433 3.35 -11.14 -9.65
CA TYR A 433 2.29 -10.14 -9.69
C TYR A 433 1.06 -10.61 -10.47
N ALA A 434 -0.11 -10.51 -9.83
CA ALA A 434 -1.40 -10.50 -10.49
C ALA A 434 -2.28 -9.37 -9.94
N ARG A 435 -3.12 -8.80 -10.81
CA ARG A 435 -4.08 -7.77 -10.41
C ARG A 435 -5.32 -8.42 -9.81
N SER A 436 -5.66 -8.06 -8.57
CA SER A 436 -6.96 -8.44 -7.97
C SER A 436 -8.11 -7.63 -8.54
N GLU A 437 -9.34 -8.13 -8.39
CA GLU A 437 -10.55 -7.46 -8.87
C GLU A 437 -10.77 -6.07 -8.25
N ASP A 438 -10.34 -5.88 -7.01
CA ASP A 438 -10.51 -4.66 -6.22
C ASP A 438 -9.28 -3.74 -6.19
N TYR A 439 -8.18 -4.11 -6.85
CA TYR A 439 -6.91 -3.39 -6.80
C TYR A 439 -7.05 -1.90 -7.12
N VAL A 440 -7.71 -1.59 -8.24
CA VAL A 440 -7.89 -0.21 -8.71
C VAL A 440 -8.76 0.58 -7.73
N ASP A 441 -9.77 -0.05 -7.15
CA ASP A 441 -10.65 0.58 -6.18
C ASP A 441 -9.92 0.90 -4.87
N ILE A 442 -8.99 0.05 -4.44
CA ILE A 442 -8.14 0.27 -3.26
C ILE A 442 -7.13 1.40 -3.53
N VAL A 443 -6.41 1.35 -4.66
CA VAL A 443 -5.41 2.37 -5.02
C VAL A 443 -6.04 3.75 -5.15
N GLN A 444 -7.17 3.84 -5.85
CA GLN A 444 -7.90 5.10 -6.04
C GLN A 444 -8.77 5.50 -4.84
N ARG A 445 -8.68 4.76 -3.72
CA ARG A 445 -9.45 5.03 -2.49
C ARG A 445 -10.97 5.05 -2.70
N ARG A 446 -11.48 4.35 -3.72
CA ARG A 446 -12.92 4.08 -3.87
C ARG A 446 -13.42 3.09 -2.82
N ARG A 447 -12.53 2.20 -2.38
CA ARG A 447 -12.73 1.35 -1.20
C ARG A 447 -11.65 1.66 -0.18
N VAL A 448 -12.04 2.18 0.98
CA VAL A 448 -11.13 2.56 2.06
C VAL A 448 -11.26 1.60 3.24
N GLY A 449 -10.14 1.11 3.76
CA GLY A 449 -10.10 0.12 4.84
C GLY A 449 -8.70 -0.38 5.18
N ILE A 450 -8.68 -1.55 5.83
CA ILE A 450 -7.49 -2.35 6.12
C ILE A 450 -7.68 -3.69 5.39
N TRP A 451 -6.72 -4.04 4.55
CA TRP A 451 -6.84 -5.11 3.56
C TRP A 451 -5.77 -6.17 3.82
N ASN A 452 -6.16 -7.43 3.99
CA ASN A 452 -5.22 -8.54 3.98
C ASN A 452 -4.79 -8.81 2.53
N VAL A 453 -3.50 -8.63 2.22
CA VAL A 453 -2.93 -8.68 0.88
C VAL A 453 -1.73 -9.64 0.82
N PRO A 454 -1.47 -10.29 -0.32
CA PRO A 454 -0.38 -11.26 -0.43
C PRO A 454 1.02 -10.65 -0.52
N TYR A 455 1.17 -9.36 -0.84
CA TYR A 455 2.46 -8.73 -1.04
C TYR A 455 2.42 -7.26 -0.62
N ILE A 456 3.46 -6.81 0.08
CA ILE A 456 3.73 -5.42 0.46
C ILE A 456 5.22 -5.13 0.26
N SER A 457 5.57 -3.89 -0.05
CA SER A 457 6.96 -3.44 -0.27
C SER A 457 7.17 -2.00 0.19
N ASN A 458 8.39 -1.47 0.03
CA ASN A 458 8.81 -0.07 0.23
C ASN A 458 8.66 0.50 1.66
N ILE A 459 7.50 0.36 2.29
CA ILE A 459 7.24 0.77 3.66
C ILE A 459 6.28 -0.19 4.36
N TYR A 460 6.70 -0.69 5.51
CA TYR A 460 5.86 -1.54 6.37
C TYR A 460 6.34 -1.58 7.81
N LEU A 461 5.40 -1.70 8.73
CA LEU A 461 5.59 -1.83 10.17
C LEU A 461 5.34 -3.28 10.59
N ILE A 462 6.25 -3.84 11.39
CA ILE A 462 6.15 -5.18 11.96
C ILE A 462 6.25 -5.07 13.48
N LYS A 463 5.40 -5.79 14.21
CA LYS A 463 5.54 -5.94 15.66
C LYS A 463 6.81 -6.73 16.00
N GLY A 464 7.64 -6.19 16.89
CA GLY A 464 8.85 -6.86 17.37
C GLY A 464 8.56 -8.22 18.01
N LYS A 465 7.41 -8.37 18.71
CA LYS A 465 6.96 -9.68 19.22
C LYS A 465 6.83 -10.70 18.09
N THR A 466 6.22 -10.32 16.97
CA THR A 466 6.03 -11.21 15.82
C THR A 466 7.34 -11.63 15.17
N LEU A 467 8.33 -10.74 15.13
CA LEU A 467 9.70 -11.09 14.70
C LEU A 467 10.35 -12.16 15.60
N ARG A 468 10.03 -12.15 16.90
CA ARG A 468 10.60 -13.07 17.91
C ARG A 468 9.83 -14.38 18.07
N SER A 469 8.56 -14.44 17.67
CA SER A 469 7.71 -15.62 17.84
C SER A 469 7.35 -16.31 16.52
N GLU A 470 6.68 -15.62 15.61
CA GLU A 470 6.18 -16.25 14.36
C GLU A 470 7.22 -16.21 13.22
N LEU A 471 8.09 -15.20 13.21
CA LEU A 471 9.06 -14.91 12.15
C LEU A 471 10.52 -15.03 12.64
N ASP A 472 10.77 -16.02 13.49
CA ASP A 472 12.03 -16.29 14.18
C ASP A 472 13.08 -17.04 13.32
N GLN A 473 12.70 -17.53 12.15
CA GLN A 473 13.59 -18.25 11.24
C GLN A 473 14.49 -17.30 10.46
N GLY A 474 15.79 -17.62 10.44
CA GLY A 474 16.86 -17.13 9.55
C GLY A 474 16.63 -15.83 8.75
N ASN A 475 17.12 -15.82 7.52
CA ASN A 475 17.00 -14.67 6.64
C ASN A 475 15.68 -14.75 5.85
N LEU A 476 14.68 -13.93 6.23
CA LEU A 476 13.39 -13.84 5.56
C LEU A 476 13.46 -13.24 4.15
N PHE A 477 14.54 -12.55 3.80
CA PHE A 477 14.72 -11.90 2.50
C PHE A 477 15.50 -12.78 1.50
N GLN A 478 16.06 -13.91 1.96
CA GLN A 478 16.86 -14.78 1.11
C GLN A 478 15.97 -15.70 0.27
N SER A 479 16.20 -15.73 -1.04
CA SER A 479 15.65 -16.72 -1.95
C SER A 479 16.61 -16.98 -3.11
N SER A 480 16.60 -18.19 -3.66
CA SER A 480 17.38 -18.53 -4.86
C SER A 480 16.71 -18.12 -6.17
N LYS A 481 15.43 -17.70 -6.12
CA LYS A 481 14.61 -17.41 -7.30
C LYS A 481 13.90 -16.07 -7.27
N LEU A 482 13.61 -15.55 -6.07
CA LEU A 482 12.82 -14.35 -5.87
C LEU A 482 13.72 -13.19 -5.44
N ASP A 483 13.31 -11.96 -5.76
CA ASP A 483 13.89 -10.78 -5.14
C ASP A 483 13.60 -10.73 -3.63
N ALA A 484 14.29 -9.84 -2.93
CA ALA A 484 14.26 -9.73 -1.47
C ALA A 484 12.84 -9.47 -0.92
N ASP A 485 12.05 -8.61 -1.57
CA ASP A 485 10.71 -8.25 -1.09
C ASP A 485 9.71 -9.37 -1.36
N MET A 486 9.81 -10.02 -2.53
CA MET A 486 9.02 -11.21 -2.84
C MET A 486 9.35 -12.37 -1.89
N ALA A 487 10.64 -12.59 -1.59
CA ALA A 487 11.10 -13.60 -0.64
C ALA A 487 10.55 -13.32 0.76
N PHE A 488 10.65 -12.08 1.23
CA PHE A 488 10.07 -11.65 2.51
C PHE A 488 8.57 -11.95 2.57
N CYS A 489 7.81 -11.49 1.58
CA CYS A 489 6.37 -11.70 1.55
C CYS A 489 6.02 -13.19 1.50
N GLN A 490 6.76 -14.01 0.74
CA GLN A 490 6.54 -15.44 0.71
C GLN A 490 6.81 -16.09 2.08
N ASN A 491 7.96 -15.81 2.68
CA ASN A 491 8.35 -16.41 3.95
C ASN A 491 7.39 -16.02 5.08
N VAL A 492 6.84 -14.80 5.07
CA VAL A 492 5.79 -14.37 6.01
C VAL A 492 4.48 -15.16 5.80
N ARG A 493 4.07 -15.36 4.54
CA ARG A 493 2.85 -16.16 4.22
C ARG A 493 3.01 -17.63 4.59
N ASP A 494 4.19 -18.21 4.40
CA ASP A 494 4.48 -19.61 4.73
C ASP A 494 4.39 -19.86 6.23
N ARG A 495 4.58 -18.82 7.06
CA ARG A 495 4.32 -18.85 8.51
C ARG A 495 2.87 -18.57 8.91
N GLY A 496 1.99 -18.31 7.94
CA GLY A 496 0.57 -18.02 8.19
C GLY A 496 0.31 -16.66 8.85
N VAL A 497 1.28 -15.74 8.81
CA VAL A 497 1.15 -14.36 9.28
C VAL A 497 0.52 -13.53 8.16
N PHE A 498 -0.49 -12.72 8.48
CA PHE A 498 -1.14 -11.86 7.50
C PHE A 498 -0.35 -10.57 7.31
N MET A 499 -0.33 -10.09 6.07
CA MET A 499 0.19 -8.78 5.72
C MET A 499 -0.99 -7.86 5.43
N PHE A 500 -1.11 -6.80 6.22
CA PHE A 500 -2.17 -5.82 6.04
C PHE A 500 -1.69 -4.61 5.27
N LEU A 501 -2.58 -4.03 4.48
CA LEU A 501 -2.42 -2.74 3.83
C LEU A 501 -3.51 -1.80 4.35
N THR A 502 -3.15 -0.58 4.76
CA THR A 502 -4.12 0.47 5.10
C THR A 502 -4.10 1.59 4.07
N ASN A 503 -5.29 1.96 3.58
CA ASN A 503 -5.48 3.16 2.75
C ASN A 503 -6.41 4.19 3.42
N ARG A 504 -6.59 4.10 4.75
CA ARG A 504 -7.49 4.97 5.53
C ARG A 504 -7.09 6.45 5.51
N HIS A 505 -5.80 6.74 5.44
CA HIS A 505 -5.25 8.10 5.40
C HIS A 505 -4.35 8.26 4.18
N SER A 506 -4.24 9.47 3.63
CA SER A 506 -3.17 9.75 2.68
C SER A 506 -1.85 9.75 3.45
N PHE A 507 -0.91 8.90 3.05
CA PHE A 507 0.38 8.75 3.71
C PHE A 507 1.50 9.42 2.91
N GLY A 508 1.42 9.34 1.59
CA GLY A 508 2.50 9.73 0.70
C GLY A 508 2.41 9.05 -0.66
N HIS A 509 3.52 9.05 -1.37
CA HIS A 509 3.67 8.46 -2.69
C HIS A 509 5.06 7.83 -2.86
N ILE A 510 5.30 7.21 -4.01
CA ILE A 510 6.59 6.61 -4.35
C ILE A 510 7.18 7.36 -5.55
N LEU A 511 8.47 7.68 -5.48
CA LEU A 511 9.20 8.32 -6.56
C LEU A 511 9.34 7.39 -7.77
N SER A 512 9.41 8.01 -8.95
CA SER A 512 9.89 7.36 -10.15
C SER A 512 11.42 7.43 -10.18
N LEU A 513 12.06 6.28 -10.12
CA LEU A 513 13.52 6.14 -10.25
C LEU A 513 13.95 5.89 -11.69
N GLU A 514 12.99 5.84 -12.62
CA GLU A 514 13.23 5.61 -14.04
C GLU A 514 14.09 6.74 -14.62
N ASN A 515 15.24 6.38 -15.17
CA ASN A 515 16.20 7.28 -15.82
C ASN A 515 16.75 8.38 -14.89
N TYR A 516 16.88 8.13 -13.58
CA TYR A 516 17.61 9.05 -12.72
C TYR A 516 19.10 8.99 -13.04
N GLU A 517 19.64 10.11 -13.53
CA GLU A 517 21.06 10.27 -13.83
C GLU A 517 21.78 10.90 -12.64
N THR A 518 23.03 10.50 -12.40
CA THR A 518 23.90 11.01 -11.32
C THR A 518 25.12 11.77 -11.86
N THR A 519 25.01 12.28 -13.09
CA THR A 519 26.09 12.90 -13.88
C THR A 519 26.19 14.42 -13.68
N HIS A 520 25.18 15.02 -13.05
CA HIS A 520 25.09 16.45 -12.76
C HIS A 520 25.50 16.72 -11.31
N LEU A 521 25.88 17.97 -11.01
CA LEU A 521 26.15 18.42 -9.64
C LEU A 521 24.84 18.38 -8.82
N HIS A 522 23.74 18.84 -9.43
CA HIS A 522 22.40 18.85 -8.84
C HIS A 522 21.39 18.09 -9.71
N ASN A 523 21.46 16.77 -9.65
CA ASN A 523 20.66 15.85 -10.48
C ASN A 523 19.14 16.03 -10.36
N ASP A 524 18.66 16.48 -9.20
CA ASP A 524 17.24 16.74 -8.95
C ASP A 524 16.65 17.82 -9.89
N LEU A 525 17.46 18.75 -10.42
CA LEU A 525 16.99 19.78 -11.35
C LEU A 525 16.34 19.15 -12.60
N TRP A 526 16.86 18.00 -13.06
CA TRP A 526 16.35 17.28 -14.23
C TRP A 526 15.11 16.41 -13.97
N GLN A 527 14.57 16.41 -12.74
CA GLN A 527 13.49 15.51 -12.34
C GLN A 527 12.07 16.03 -12.60
N ILE A 528 11.92 17.21 -13.22
CA ILE A 528 10.62 17.82 -13.51
C ILE A 528 9.68 16.90 -14.30
N PHE A 529 10.21 16.01 -15.15
CA PHE A 529 9.40 15.06 -15.91
C PHE A 529 8.98 13.82 -15.11
N SER A 530 9.93 13.19 -14.43
CA SER A 530 9.73 11.92 -13.74
C SER A 530 8.97 12.09 -12.42
N ASN A 531 9.20 13.20 -11.72
CA ASN A 531 8.71 13.46 -10.37
C ASN A 531 8.27 14.93 -10.22
N PRO A 532 7.24 15.37 -10.97
CA PRO A 532 6.86 16.79 -11.04
C PRO A 532 6.42 17.38 -9.70
N GLU A 533 5.69 16.62 -8.86
CA GLU A 533 5.19 17.12 -7.57
C GLU A 533 6.34 17.37 -6.57
N ASP A 534 7.33 16.48 -6.53
CA ASP A 534 8.52 16.61 -5.68
C ASP A 534 9.47 17.70 -6.20
N TRP A 535 9.56 17.83 -7.53
CA TRP A 535 10.29 18.92 -8.17
C TRP A 535 9.66 20.27 -7.85
N GLU A 536 8.32 20.38 -7.93
CA GLU A 536 7.58 21.58 -7.54
C GLU A 536 7.84 21.93 -6.08
N GLU A 537 7.72 20.96 -5.16
CA GLU A 537 7.98 21.16 -3.73
C GLU A 537 9.40 21.68 -3.46
N LYS A 538 10.41 21.18 -4.18
CA LYS A 538 11.81 21.59 -3.98
C LYS A 538 12.11 22.95 -4.62
N TYR A 539 11.60 23.20 -5.83
CA TYR A 539 12.12 24.26 -6.70
C TYR A 539 11.17 25.42 -6.97
N ILE A 540 9.86 25.21 -6.89
CA ILE A 540 8.88 26.27 -7.11
C ILE A 540 8.61 26.99 -5.80
N HIS A 541 8.60 28.32 -5.87
CA HIS A 541 8.38 29.14 -4.69
C HIS A 541 7.03 28.79 -4.05
N GLU A 542 7.01 28.58 -2.73
CA GLU A 542 5.80 28.29 -1.93
C GLU A 542 4.62 29.25 -2.18
N ASN A 543 4.90 30.49 -2.59
CA ASN A 543 3.92 31.55 -2.83
C ASN A 543 3.50 31.64 -4.31
N TYR A 544 4.04 30.82 -5.22
CA TYR A 544 3.68 30.81 -6.64
C TYR A 544 2.17 30.56 -6.83
N THR A 545 1.59 29.59 -6.13
CA THR A 545 0.14 29.31 -6.22
C THR A 545 -0.71 30.51 -5.78
N ALA A 546 -0.22 31.32 -4.84
CA ALA A 546 -0.88 32.57 -4.45
C ALA A 546 -0.72 33.64 -5.54
N ALA A 547 0.48 33.75 -6.15
CA ALA A 547 0.77 34.60 -7.31
C ALA A 547 -0.14 34.30 -8.50
N LEU A 548 -0.33 33.03 -8.85
CA LEU A 548 -1.21 32.60 -9.92
C LEU A 548 -2.69 33.01 -9.68
N LYS A 549 -3.10 33.11 -8.41
CA LYS A 549 -4.43 33.62 -8.01
C LYS A 549 -4.49 35.16 -7.97
N GLY A 550 -3.43 35.85 -8.38
CA GLY A 550 -3.30 37.31 -8.41
C GLY A 550 -2.88 37.94 -7.09
N LYS A 551 -2.49 37.16 -6.07
CA LYS A 551 -1.98 37.68 -4.79
C LYS A 551 -0.45 37.67 -4.82
N LEU A 552 0.24 38.69 -4.32
CA LEU A 552 1.72 38.78 -4.38
C LEU A 552 2.28 38.94 -5.81
N VAL A 553 1.45 39.45 -6.73
CA VAL A 553 1.92 39.99 -8.01
C VAL A 553 1.97 41.50 -7.88
N GLU A 554 3.11 42.08 -8.20
CA GLU A 554 3.32 43.52 -8.23
C GLU A 554 3.49 43.99 -9.68
N MET A 555 3.29 45.28 -9.91
CA MET A 555 3.56 45.93 -11.20
C MET A 555 4.48 47.14 -10.97
N PRO A 556 5.79 46.92 -10.73
CA PRO A 556 6.72 47.99 -10.37
C PRO A 556 6.87 49.08 -11.44
N CYS A 557 6.66 48.73 -12.71
CA CYS A 557 6.62 49.67 -13.84
C CYS A 557 5.38 49.36 -14.71
N PRO A 558 4.87 50.31 -15.52
CA PRO A 558 3.74 50.05 -16.42
C PRO A 558 3.97 48.80 -17.27
N ASP A 559 3.04 47.85 -17.25
CA ASP A 559 3.11 46.56 -17.95
C ASP A 559 4.38 45.73 -17.68
N VAL A 560 4.99 45.93 -16.50
CA VAL A 560 6.08 45.09 -15.98
C VAL A 560 5.59 44.43 -14.72
N TYR A 561 5.28 43.14 -14.79
CA TYR A 561 4.82 42.36 -13.65
C TYR A 561 5.99 41.75 -12.88
N TRP A 562 5.80 41.53 -11.58
CA TRP A 562 6.80 40.98 -10.69
C TRP A 562 6.18 40.01 -9.69
N PHE A 563 6.63 38.76 -9.69
CA PHE A 563 6.03 37.70 -8.87
C PHE A 563 7.05 36.62 -8.47
N PRO A 564 6.83 35.89 -7.36
CA PRO A 564 7.68 34.79 -6.93
C PRO A 564 7.53 33.55 -7.84
N ILE A 565 8.64 32.91 -8.19
CA ILE A 565 8.65 31.72 -9.06
C ILE A 565 9.53 30.58 -8.54
N PHE A 566 10.73 30.87 -8.04
CA PHE A 566 11.71 29.87 -7.62
C PHE A 566 12.00 29.96 -6.12
N THR A 567 12.31 28.81 -5.50
CA THR A 567 12.88 28.77 -4.15
C THR A 567 14.33 29.25 -4.18
N ASP A 568 14.87 29.58 -3.00
CA ASP A 568 16.30 29.89 -2.88
C ASP A 568 17.16 28.72 -3.36
N THR A 569 16.78 27.49 -3.03
CA THR A 569 17.45 26.26 -3.47
C THR A 569 17.46 26.12 -4.99
N ALA A 570 16.36 26.40 -5.70
CA ALA A 570 16.36 26.38 -7.16
C ALA A 570 17.36 27.36 -7.76
N CYS A 571 17.44 28.56 -7.17
CA CYS A 571 18.34 29.59 -7.65
C CYS A 571 19.81 29.20 -7.38
N ASP A 572 20.11 28.70 -6.18
CA ASP A 572 21.47 28.30 -5.80
C ASP A 572 21.96 27.12 -6.65
N GLU A 573 21.18 26.05 -6.73
CA GLU A 573 21.56 24.85 -7.50
C GLU A 573 21.70 25.16 -9.00
N LEU A 574 20.89 26.07 -9.55
CA LEU A 574 21.04 26.49 -10.95
C LEU A 574 22.31 27.32 -11.17
N VAL A 575 22.66 28.24 -10.26
CA VAL A 575 23.90 29.01 -10.35
C VAL A 575 25.12 28.11 -10.18
N GLU A 576 25.08 27.17 -9.24
CA GLU A 576 26.13 26.19 -9.00
C GLU A 576 26.37 25.30 -10.22
N GLU A 577 25.31 24.84 -10.91
CA GLU A 577 25.45 24.11 -12.18
C GLU A 577 26.12 24.96 -13.28
N MET A 578 25.71 26.22 -13.43
CA MET A 578 26.27 27.11 -14.45
C MET A 578 27.76 27.38 -14.21
N GLU A 579 28.15 27.62 -12.95
CA GLU A 579 29.56 27.81 -12.60
C GLU A 579 30.37 26.50 -12.68
N ASN A 580 29.76 25.34 -12.38
CA ASN A 580 30.39 24.04 -12.57
C ASN A 580 30.65 23.73 -14.06
N PHE A 581 29.74 24.12 -14.96
CA PHE A 581 29.98 24.03 -16.40
C PHE A 581 31.11 24.97 -16.84
N GLY A 582 31.13 26.20 -16.32
CA GLY A 582 32.26 27.13 -16.38
C GLY A 582 32.59 27.75 -17.75
N GLN A 583 31.97 27.30 -18.84
CA GLN A 583 32.21 27.80 -20.20
C GLN A 583 31.33 29.01 -20.53
N TRP A 584 31.49 30.09 -19.78
CA TRP A 584 30.81 31.38 -20.00
C TRP A 584 31.19 32.01 -21.35
N SER A 585 30.26 32.77 -21.95
CA SER A 585 30.53 33.52 -23.19
C SER A 585 31.61 34.60 -22.98
N ALA A 586 32.17 35.09 -24.09
CA ALA A 586 33.11 36.21 -24.06
C ALA A 586 32.43 37.59 -24.04
N GLY A 587 31.10 37.66 -24.10
CA GLY A 587 30.33 38.91 -24.17
C GLY A 587 30.53 39.70 -25.46
N GLY A 588 30.87 39.03 -26.56
CA GLY A 588 31.06 39.64 -27.89
C GLY A 588 29.96 39.28 -28.87
N ASN A 589 29.75 40.09 -29.91
CA ASN A 589 28.65 39.92 -30.87
C ASN A 589 28.72 38.64 -31.72
N VAL A 590 29.84 37.91 -31.70
CA VAL A 590 30.00 36.66 -32.44
C VAL A 590 30.12 35.53 -31.44
N ASP A 591 29.13 34.63 -31.44
CA ASP A 591 29.11 33.47 -30.57
C ASP A 591 28.80 32.20 -31.37
N ASN A 592 29.80 31.33 -31.52
CA ASN A 592 29.68 30.10 -32.29
C ASN A 592 28.88 29.00 -31.54
N ARG A 593 28.47 29.25 -30.29
CA ARG A 593 27.74 28.31 -29.44
C ARG A 593 26.22 28.42 -29.65
N ILE A 594 25.76 29.50 -30.30
CA ILE A 594 24.35 29.75 -30.61
C ILE A 594 24.05 29.56 -32.11
N GLN A 595 22.79 29.24 -32.43
CA GLN A 595 22.34 29.06 -33.81
C GLN A 595 22.31 30.42 -34.54
N GLY A 596 23.15 30.59 -35.55
CA GLY A 596 23.26 31.82 -36.34
C GLY A 596 24.54 32.64 -36.07
N GLY A 597 25.28 32.35 -35.00
CA GLY A 597 26.63 32.86 -34.80
C GLY A 597 26.76 34.32 -34.40
N TYR A 598 25.65 35.05 -34.22
CA TYR A 598 25.67 36.50 -34.00
C TYR A 598 24.62 36.97 -32.98
N GLU A 599 25.06 37.71 -31.96
CA GLU A 599 24.21 38.37 -30.98
C GLU A 599 24.21 39.87 -31.19
N ASN A 600 23.01 40.44 -31.36
CA ASN A 600 22.85 41.88 -31.55
C ASN A 600 23.27 42.67 -30.30
N VAL A 601 23.08 42.08 -29.12
CA VAL A 601 23.36 42.68 -27.81
C VAL A 601 23.94 41.58 -26.91
N PRO A 602 25.27 41.37 -26.94
CA PRO A 602 25.85 40.19 -26.31
C PRO A 602 25.91 40.30 -24.79
N THR A 603 25.76 39.16 -24.13
CA THR A 603 25.93 39.00 -22.68
C THR A 603 26.94 37.92 -22.35
N ILE A 604 27.61 38.00 -21.19
CA ILE A 604 28.39 36.89 -20.61
C ILE A 604 27.40 35.89 -20.01
N ASP A 605 27.18 34.79 -20.72
CA ASP A 605 26.10 33.85 -20.42
C ASP A 605 26.42 32.38 -20.77
N ILE A 606 25.53 31.52 -20.28
CA ILE A 606 25.42 30.11 -20.62
C ILE A 606 23.97 29.81 -20.96
N HIS A 607 23.73 29.19 -22.12
CA HIS A 607 22.42 28.78 -22.59
C HIS A 607 22.00 27.45 -21.97
N MET A 608 20.69 27.27 -21.75
CA MET A 608 20.14 26.05 -21.14
C MET A 608 20.46 24.80 -21.95
N ASN A 609 20.58 24.89 -23.28
CA ASN A 609 20.94 23.76 -24.13
C ASN A 609 22.40 23.28 -23.93
N GLN A 610 23.32 24.17 -23.55
CA GLN A 610 24.74 23.84 -23.35
C GLN A 610 24.93 22.91 -22.15
N ILE A 611 24.10 23.05 -21.13
CA ILE A 611 24.05 22.16 -19.97
C ILE A 611 22.98 21.06 -20.12
N ARG A 612 22.36 20.91 -21.30
CA ARG A 612 21.27 19.96 -21.58
C ARG A 612 20.04 20.11 -20.65
N PHE A 613 19.70 21.33 -20.29
CA PHE A 613 18.54 21.67 -19.44
C PHE A 613 17.39 22.33 -20.21
N GLU A 614 17.49 22.42 -21.54
CA GLU A 614 16.51 23.10 -22.41
C GLU A 614 15.11 22.48 -22.32
N ARG A 615 15.02 21.14 -22.25
CA ARG A 615 13.73 20.43 -22.23
C ARG A 615 13.02 20.63 -20.89
N GLU A 616 13.77 20.56 -19.81
CA GLU A 616 13.33 20.76 -18.43
C GLU A 616 12.89 22.21 -18.24
N TRP A 617 13.69 23.15 -18.73
CA TRP A 617 13.35 24.58 -18.73
C TRP A 617 12.08 24.85 -19.53
N TYR A 618 11.92 24.25 -20.72
CA TYR A 618 10.68 24.40 -21.50
C TYR A 618 9.46 23.87 -20.76
N LYS A 619 9.57 22.73 -20.08
CA LYS A 619 8.48 22.20 -19.25
C LYS A 619 8.15 23.16 -18.11
N PHE A 620 9.15 23.73 -17.45
CA PHE A 620 8.95 24.77 -16.43
C PHE A 620 8.19 25.98 -17.00
N LEU A 621 8.59 26.48 -18.18
CA LEU A 621 7.91 27.60 -18.83
C LEU A 621 6.43 27.29 -19.10
N LEU A 622 6.15 26.11 -19.67
CA LEU A 622 4.77 25.68 -19.98
C LEU A 622 3.91 25.50 -18.73
N GLU A 623 4.43 24.90 -17.66
CA GLU A 623 3.64 24.58 -16.47
C GLU A 623 3.48 25.77 -15.53
N TYR A 624 4.46 26.67 -15.44
CA TYR A 624 4.47 27.73 -14.44
C TYR A 624 4.44 29.15 -15.02
N ILE A 625 5.06 29.40 -16.16
CA ILE A 625 5.10 30.75 -16.76
C ILE A 625 3.90 30.99 -17.68
N ALA A 626 3.50 30.02 -18.51
CA ALA A 626 2.35 30.17 -19.40
C ALA A 626 1.06 30.52 -18.62
N PRO A 627 0.66 29.79 -17.56
CA PRO A 627 -0.62 30.05 -16.89
C PRO A 627 -0.68 31.43 -16.22
N ILE A 628 0.44 31.88 -15.63
CA ILE A 628 0.48 33.20 -15.01
C ILE A 628 0.53 34.33 -16.06
N THR A 629 1.19 34.10 -17.20
CA THR A 629 1.21 35.07 -18.32
C THR A 629 -0.20 35.31 -18.85
N GLU A 630 -0.96 34.25 -19.15
CA GLU A 630 -2.34 34.35 -19.64
C GLU A 630 -3.28 35.01 -18.62
N LYS A 631 -2.96 34.87 -17.33
CA LYS A 631 -3.69 35.52 -16.25
C LYS A 631 -3.41 37.02 -16.16
N LEU A 632 -2.15 37.42 -16.31
CA LEU A 632 -1.69 38.81 -16.19
C LEU A 632 -1.92 39.63 -17.46
N TYR A 633 -2.00 38.98 -18.61
CA TYR A 633 -2.36 39.58 -19.89
C TYR A 633 -3.63 38.93 -20.46
N PRO A 634 -4.83 39.27 -19.94
CA PRO A 634 -6.07 38.67 -20.41
C PRO A 634 -6.26 38.86 -21.92
N GLY A 635 -6.49 37.74 -22.63
CA GLY A 635 -6.64 37.71 -24.08
C GLY A 635 -5.35 37.33 -24.83
N TYR A 636 -4.22 37.25 -24.13
CA TYR A 636 -3.01 36.62 -24.64
C TYR A 636 -2.99 35.13 -24.28
N TYR A 637 -2.59 34.29 -25.23
CA TYR A 637 -2.45 32.85 -25.05
C TYR A 637 -1.07 32.43 -25.55
N THR A 638 -0.38 31.59 -24.79
CA THR A 638 1.04 31.32 -25.05
C THR A 638 1.34 29.83 -24.95
N LYS A 639 2.29 29.39 -25.78
CA LYS A 639 2.95 28.08 -25.65
C LYS A 639 4.41 28.24 -25.20
N THR A 640 4.78 29.45 -24.78
CA THR A 640 6.11 29.83 -24.30
C THR A 640 7.23 29.30 -25.19
N GLN A 641 7.07 29.43 -26.51
CA GLN A 641 8.10 29.02 -27.46
C GLN A 641 9.32 29.91 -27.26
N PHE A 642 10.52 29.36 -27.27
CA PHE A 642 11.73 30.16 -27.13
C PHE A 642 12.82 29.64 -28.06
N GLU A 643 13.65 30.57 -28.53
CA GLU A 643 14.93 30.27 -29.18
C GLU A 643 16.10 30.48 -28.22
N LEU A 644 15.93 31.40 -27.25
CA LEU A 644 16.99 31.81 -26.33
C LEU A 644 16.49 31.76 -24.88
N ALA A 645 17.09 30.86 -24.11
CA ALA A 645 16.99 30.79 -22.66
C ALA A 645 18.40 30.58 -22.08
N PHE A 646 18.82 31.45 -21.18
CA PHE A 646 20.21 31.53 -20.73
C PHE A 646 20.31 32.18 -19.34
N VAL A 647 21.40 31.88 -18.65
CA VAL A 647 21.78 32.55 -17.40
C VAL A 647 22.89 33.54 -17.70
N VAL A 648 22.69 34.80 -17.31
CA VAL A 648 23.65 35.89 -17.48
C VAL A 648 24.40 36.12 -16.18
N ARG A 649 25.68 36.42 -16.29
CA ARG A 649 26.55 36.82 -15.19
C ARG A 649 27.07 38.25 -15.39
N TYR A 650 26.77 39.13 -14.44
CA TYR A 650 27.32 40.49 -14.41
C TYR A 650 28.34 40.65 -13.30
N ARG A 651 29.54 41.16 -13.65
CA ARG A 651 30.60 41.50 -12.71
C ARG A 651 31.27 42.84 -13.07
N PRO A 652 31.77 43.60 -12.08
CA PRO A 652 32.49 44.86 -12.31
C PRO A 652 33.73 44.74 -13.21
N ASP A 653 34.41 43.60 -13.15
CA ASP A 653 35.67 43.31 -13.84
C ASP A 653 35.49 42.59 -15.19
N GLU A 654 34.26 42.17 -15.51
CA GLU A 654 33.89 41.55 -16.78
C GLU A 654 32.90 42.46 -17.53
N GLN A 655 31.64 42.04 -17.65
CA GLN A 655 30.55 42.84 -18.17
C GLN A 655 29.64 43.30 -17.01
N PRO A 656 29.68 44.58 -16.58
CA PRO A 656 28.89 45.03 -15.44
C PRO A 656 27.47 45.47 -15.78
N SER A 657 27.20 45.81 -17.05
CA SER A 657 25.96 46.44 -17.50
C SER A 657 25.55 45.95 -18.89
N LEU A 658 24.30 46.21 -19.27
CA LEU A 658 23.80 45.94 -20.61
C LEU A 658 23.21 47.20 -21.22
N VAL A 659 23.65 47.53 -22.44
CA VAL A 659 23.23 48.74 -23.16
C VAL A 659 21.71 48.75 -23.43
N PRO A 660 21.08 49.91 -23.64
CA PRO A 660 19.67 49.98 -23.99
C PRO A 660 19.30 49.17 -25.24
N HIS A 661 18.31 48.28 -25.14
CA HIS A 661 17.90 47.39 -26.24
C HIS A 661 16.42 46.98 -26.16
N HIS A 662 15.98 46.28 -27.21
CA HIS A 662 14.74 45.51 -27.24
C HIS A 662 15.10 44.03 -27.32
N ASP A 663 14.25 43.19 -26.73
CA ASP A 663 14.39 41.75 -26.83
C ASP A 663 13.75 41.23 -28.11
N ALA A 664 14.31 40.16 -28.65
CA ALA A 664 13.73 39.43 -29.77
C ALA A 664 12.61 38.49 -29.30
N SER A 665 11.62 39.03 -28.59
CA SER A 665 10.51 38.27 -27.97
C SER A 665 9.19 39.04 -28.05
N THR A 666 8.06 38.34 -27.94
CA THR A 666 6.79 39.00 -27.62
C THR A 666 6.82 39.47 -26.17
N PHE A 667 7.25 38.60 -25.25
CA PHE A 667 7.50 38.95 -23.86
C PHE A 667 8.74 38.25 -23.32
N THR A 668 9.36 38.85 -22.31
CA THR A 668 10.57 38.36 -21.67
C THR A 668 10.28 38.07 -20.21
N ILE A 669 10.86 36.99 -19.70
CA ILE A 669 11.01 36.77 -18.26
C ILE A 669 12.47 36.97 -17.84
N ASN A 670 12.65 37.56 -16.66
CA ASN A 670 13.95 37.82 -16.06
C ASN A 670 13.89 37.49 -14.57
N ILE A 671 14.53 36.38 -14.19
CA ILE A 671 14.50 35.81 -12.85
C ILE A 671 15.79 36.16 -12.12
N ALA A 672 15.69 36.78 -10.93
CA ALA A 672 16.87 37.03 -10.11
C ALA A 672 17.30 35.76 -9.36
N LEU A 673 18.57 35.36 -9.50
CA LEU A 673 19.08 34.10 -8.92
C LEU A 673 19.88 34.31 -7.63
N ASN A 674 20.24 35.54 -7.27
CA ASN A 674 20.97 35.82 -6.03
C ASN A 674 20.61 37.19 -5.42
N HIS A 675 21.11 37.46 -4.22
CA HIS A 675 20.65 38.57 -3.37
C HIS A 675 21.41 39.87 -3.62
N VAL A 676 20.66 40.94 -3.88
CA VAL A 676 21.18 42.30 -3.83
C VAL A 676 21.59 42.66 -2.39
N GLY A 677 22.75 43.31 -2.24
CA GLY A 677 23.33 43.73 -0.96
C GLY A 677 24.10 42.64 -0.20
N ILE A 678 23.95 41.36 -0.59
CA ILE A 678 24.71 40.24 -0.02
C ILE A 678 25.72 39.75 -1.06
N ASP A 679 25.24 39.35 -2.24
CA ASP A 679 26.06 38.73 -3.29
C ASP A 679 26.59 39.77 -4.29
N TYR A 680 25.87 40.88 -4.48
CA TYR A 680 26.26 41.99 -5.34
C TYR A 680 25.69 43.35 -4.88
N GLU A 681 26.33 44.44 -5.32
CA GLU A 681 25.83 45.82 -5.16
C GLU A 681 25.57 46.45 -6.54
N GLY A 682 24.63 47.40 -6.62
CA GLY A 682 24.19 47.99 -7.88
C GLY A 682 23.26 47.05 -8.66
N GLY A 683 23.21 47.20 -9.98
CA GLY A 683 22.39 46.37 -10.84
C GLY A 683 20.91 46.77 -10.91
N GLY A 684 20.12 45.89 -11.50
CA GLY A 684 18.69 46.09 -11.77
C GLY A 684 18.37 46.19 -13.27
N CYS A 685 17.14 46.60 -13.56
CA CYS A 685 16.65 46.86 -14.91
C CYS A 685 15.96 48.22 -14.94
N ARG A 686 16.24 49.04 -15.96
CA ARG A 686 15.57 50.33 -16.18
C ARG A 686 14.83 50.31 -17.50
N PHE A 687 13.56 50.69 -17.46
CA PHE A 687 12.71 50.86 -18.64
C PHE A 687 12.69 52.35 -19.02
N LEU A 688 13.39 52.70 -20.12
CA LEU A 688 13.72 54.08 -20.47
C LEU A 688 12.47 54.90 -20.79
N ARG A 689 11.53 54.33 -21.56
CA ARG A 689 10.27 55.01 -21.95
C ARG A 689 9.42 55.45 -20.76
N TYR A 690 9.52 54.75 -19.64
CA TYR A 690 8.75 55.03 -18.43
C TYR A 690 9.55 55.72 -17.33
N ASN A 691 10.86 55.95 -17.56
CA ASN A 691 11.82 56.37 -16.55
C ASN A 691 11.67 55.60 -15.21
N CYS A 692 11.41 54.30 -15.32
CA CYS A 692 11.13 53.42 -14.20
C CYS A 692 12.28 52.41 -14.03
N SER A 693 12.63 52.05 -12.80
CA SER A 693 13.73 51.13 -12.52
C SER A 693 13.38 50.15 -11.41
N VAL A 694 13.72 48.88 -11.64
CA VAL A 694 13.71 47.85 -10.60
C VAL A 694 15.17 47.64 -10.16
N ARG A 695 15.54 48.28 -9.03
CA ARG A 695 16.94 48.30 -8.53
C ARG A 695 17.27 47.26 -7.47
N ALA A 696 16.25 46.71 -6.82
CA ALA A 696 16.42 45.67 -5.81
C ALA A 696 15.62 44.41 -6.20
N PRO A 697 16.06 43.66 -7.23
CA PRO A 697 15.46 42.37 -7.54
C PRO A 697 15.52 41.42 -6.34
N ARG A 698 14.46 40.64 -6.15
CA ARG A 698 14.31 39.67 -5.06
C ARG A 698 14.70 38.31 -5.61
N LYS A 699 15.58 37.57 -4.93
CA LYS A 699 15.96 36.21 -5.32
C LYS A 699 14.70 35.35 -5.51
N GLY A 700 14.67 34.55 -6.56
CA GLY A 700 13.54 33.69 -6.89
C GLY A 700 12.30 34.41 -7.43
N TRP A 701 12.35 35.73 -7.64
CA TRP A 701 11.26 36.48 -8.28
C TRP A 701 11.54 36.77 -9.76
N THR A 702 10.48 36.74 -10.56
CA THR A 702 10.48 36.97 -12.01
C THR A 702 9.91 38.33 -12.34
N LEU A 703 10.67 39.14 -13.09
CA LEU A 703 10.12 40.23 -13.88
C LEU A 703 9.59 39.70 -15.21
N MET A 704 8.40 40.15 -15.59
CA MET A 704 7.75 39.80 -16.86
C MET A 704 7.30 41.08 -17.58
N HIS A 705 7.78 41.29 -18.81
CA HIS A 705 7.45 42.48 -19.60
C HIS A 705 7.45 42.19 -21.10
N PRO A 706 6.75 42.99 -21.92
CA PRO A 706 6.86 42.91 -23.38
C PRO A 706 8.31 43.09 -23.86
N GLY A 707 8.74 42.36 -24.88
CA GLY A 707 10.12 42.43 -25.41
C GLY A 707 10.32 43.50 -26.48
N ARG A 708 9.30 43.70 -27.33
CA ARG A 708 9.33 44.59 -28.50
C ARG A 708 8.57 45.90 -28.30
N LEU A 709 8.94 46.90 -29.12
CA LEU A 709 8.29 48.20 -29.31
C LEU A 709 8.26 49.14 -28.09
N THR A 710 7.76 48.67 -26.95
CA THR A 710 7.31 49.55 -25.85
C THR A 710 8.23 49.54 -24.63
N HIS A 711 9.03 48.49 -24.42
CA HIS A 711 9.85 48.31 -23.23
C HIS A 711 11.34 48.35 -23.56
N TYR A 712 11.77 49.44 -24.21
CA TYR A 712 13.20 49.71 -24.43
C TYR A 712 13.88 49.87 -23.07
N HIS A 713 14.82 48.99 -22.75
CA HIS A 713 15.34 48.83 -21.39
C HIS A 713 16.85 48.61 -21.36
N GLU A 714 17.48 48.89 -20.21
CA GLU A 714 18.91 48.73 -19.97
C GLU A 714 19.18 47.94 -18.68
N GLY A 715 20.26 47.17 -18.67
CA GLY A 715 20.79 46.52 -17.49
C GLY A 715 21.68 47.49 -16.72
N LEU A 716 21.23 47.92 -15.54
CA LEU A 716 21.98 48.87 -14.71
C LEU A 716 23.32 48.25 -14.26
N PRO A 717 24.39 49.05 -14.07
CA PRO A 717 25.70 48.52 -13.72
C PRO A 717 25.74 47.84 -12.35
N THR A 718 26.23 46.60 -12.30
CA THR A 718 26.68 45.92 -11.09
C THR A 718 28.01 46.53 -10.66
N THR A 719 28.06 47.12 -9.46
CA THR A 719 29.23 47.88 -8.97
C THR A 719 30.16 47.05 -8.09
N LYS A 720 29.68 45.92 -7.54
CA LYS A 720 30.47 45.02 -6.70
C LYS A 720 29.85 43.62 -6.70
N GLY A 721 30.67 42.59 -6.48
CA GLY A 721 30.21 41.20 -6.40
C GLY A 721 29.79 40.64 -7.75
N THR A 722 28.95 39.61 -7.74
CA THR A 722 28.46 38.96 -8.97
C THR A 722 26.94 38.88 -8.96
N ARG A 723 26.30 39.33 -10.03
CA ARG A 723 24.84 39.25 -10.21
C ARG A 723 24.50 38.18 -11.24
N TYR A 724 23.62 37.25 -10.86
CA TYR A 724 23.10 36.21 -11.77
C TYR A 724 21.61 36.43 -12.04
N ILE A 725 21.22 36.29 -13.31
CA ILE A 725 19.81 36.29 -13.72
C ILE A 725 19.56 35.19 -14.75
N ALA A 726 18.40 34.52 -14.69
CA ALA A 726 17.92 33.66 -15.77
C ALA A 726 16.97 34.44 -16.66
N VAL A 727 17.21 34.45 -17.97
CA VAL A 727 16.43 35.20 -18.94
C VAL A 727 15.88 34.24 -19.98
N SER A 728 14.65 34.47 -20.42
CA SER A 728 14.07 33.76 -21.57
C SER A 728 13.27 34.69 -22.45
N PHE A 729 13.55 34.63 -23.74
CA PHE A 729 12.85 35.37 -24.80
C PHE A 729 11.74 34.49 -25.35
N LEU A 730 10.50 34.84 -24.99
CA LEU A 730 9.33 33.98 -25.21
C LEU A 730 8.43 34.52 -26.33
N ASP A 731 7.93 33.58 -27.11
CA ASP A 731 7.14 33.78 -28.33
C ASP A 731 7.82 34.79 -29.29
N PRO A 732 9.03 34.47 -29.80
CA PRO A 732 9.84 35.35 -30.66
C PRO A 732 9.22 35.68 -32.02
#